data_AF-A0A6C2UIC0-F1
#
_entry.id   AF-A0A6C2UIC0-F1
#
_cell.length_a   1.000
_cell.length_b   1.000
_cell.length_c   1.000
_cell.angle_alpha   90.00
_cell.angle_beta   90.00
_cell.angle_gamma   90.00
#
_symmetry.space_group_name_H-M   'P 1'
#
loop_
_entity.id
_entity.type
_entity.pdbx_description
1 polymer ?
#
loop_
_entity_poly.entity_id
_entity_poly.type
_entity_poly.pdbx_seq_one_letter_code
_entity_poly.pdbx_strand_id
1 'polypeptide(L)'
;MIIKMKRPVFSNLWNPIRGLTLSFISLLWFVCAAVSAPVDTHPHIIVTEPEFAQLRARSGKWPWSAMKEKAIHDATNLSFPRTEEVAPPTGRDKPIAAYELDCYRIQDIVSACALAYILDPDHKSIYLRKMETEVAGGMNYLRAEKEKQGPGGGGHLYSVRPASTAFMTYIALDIMHHDLSESVRKAMEEDCDYIADHHKPSWRESRYAIEGMKELYHQGNTKLFEEKKKAYRNYILKETSESGVFAAGPGYTRSRLYMDKRIQKKAFMDVCEVQGYHEFYSEPKFQVLYEWVFGYVMTPFGKSYTFGDTPPTKEFDHWSVAALRANRFSEKAQRYAAHTIGTYRDEFVKGRLLHYLLCDVAPLDAESPPSRIFKDGGAWLMEDADSDRALAVALWNLNMHPVSHAHKDVNAIHIAAYGEHIFRNSGYDGWANGEWKWIHNTAESSNVVLINGVDHVDKQGAGITEGFVGCDIEYASGSSGKALPNGHHQRNVVFVKPRDGKSGYFILIDEVHATDASASVNVVLHPNSASDPVVVAEKQTYQWNIEGCNYSGHPVQSTVFQGTPPESVEIKVGYKGSYSNCSQFYGKYLYATYPTDEQGQAGIVSVIFPHDDAHPVAGMTRVSLPEASGVALDHGDGVMDTVLSASQLEEVTREGVCFEGMATVYRQVAGSLQTYFIRKGTKFNDGASERRGFESDAEVSLFMNDKLGRIISAGANVKFFCSGITAVNIDGNPAPLTGSGAGWLEVHVASGSHTIQLVVRSR
;
A
#
# COMPACT_ATOMS: atom_id res chain seq x y z
N MET A 1 -13.21 -23.88 -50.61
CA MET A 1 -13.13 -24.19 -52.05
C MET A 1 -14.33 -23.54 -52.75
N ILE A 2 -14.12 -22.33 -53.27
CA ILE A 2 -14.64 -21.71 -54.52
C ILE A 2 -16.15 -21.73 -54.87
N ILE A 3 -16.77 -20.52 -54.76
CA ILE A 3 -17.65 -19.79 -55.72
C ILE A 3 -19.13 -20.30 -55.88
N LYS A 4 -20.25 -19.52 -55.91
CA LYS A 4 -20.60 -18.16 -56.43
C LYS A 4 -21.99 -17.67 -55.91
N MET A 5 -22.10 -16.36 -55.70
CA MET A 5 -23.20 -15.39 -56.03
C MET A 5 -24.69 -15.69 -55.74
N LYS A 6 -25.37 -14.74 -55.05
CA LYS A 6 -26.29 -13.73 -55.65
C LYS A 6 -26.87 -12.77 -54.58
N ARG A 7 -26.81 -11.46 -54.85
CA ARG A 7 -27.75 -10.42 -54.36
C ARG A 7 -28.71 -10.07 -55.51
N PRO A 8 -29.90 -9.51 -55.23
CA PRO A 8 -30.18 -8.09 -55.56
C PRO A 8 -31.13 -7.42 -54.53
N VAL A 9 -31.18 -6.12 -54.19
CA VAL A 9 -31.29 -4.79 -54.87
C VAL A 9 -32.46 -4.04 -54.16
N PHE A 10 -32.29 -2.75 -53.88
CA PHE A 10 -33.22 -1.59 -54.03
C PHE A 10 -32.75 -0.45 -53.09
N SER A 11 -32.04 0.58 -53.59
CA SER A 11 -32.52 1.86 -54.19
C SER A 11 -32.63 2.98 -53.13
N ASN A 12 -31.71 3.96 -53.10
CA ASN A 12 -31.62 5.20 -53.91
C ASN A 12 -32.42 6.38 -53.34
N LEU A 13 -31.73 7.50 -53.06
CA LEU A 13 -32.05 8.91 -53.39
C LEU A 13 -31.02 9.83 -52.67
N TRP A 14 -29.95 10.29 -53.32
CA TRP A 14 -29.80 11.56 -54.07
C TRP A 14 -29.96 12.84 -53.23
N ASN A 15 -28.86 13.58 -52.99
CA ASN A 15 -28.52 14.73 -53.86
C ASN A 15 -27.08 15.27 -53.62
N PRO A 16 -26.47 15.94 -54.61
CA PRO A 16 -25.03 16.22 -54.69
C PRO A 16 -24.67 17.70 -54.54
N ILE A 17 -23.44 18.03 -54.13
CA ILE A 17 -22.73 19.25 -54.58
C ILE A 17 -21.23 18.95 -54.77
N ARG A 18 -20.76 19.37 -55.95
CA ARG A 18 -19.40 19.51 -56.52
C ARG A 18 -18.38 19.99 -55.45
N GLY A 19 -17.11 19.60 -55.41
CA GLY A 19 -16.18 19.19 -56.45
C GLY A 19 -14.91 20.04 -56.26
N LEU A 20 -13.78 19.44 -55.91
CA LEU A 20 -12.46 19.99 -56.19
C LEU A 20 -11.41 18.88 -56.10
N THR A 21 -10.83 18.60 -57.26
CA THR A 21 -9.71 17.70 -57.52
C THR A 21 -8.40 18.32 -57.06
N LEU A 22 -7.60 17.57 -56.31
CA LEU A 22 -6.14 17.75 -56.29
C LEU A 22 -5.48 16.38 -56.13
N SER A 23 -4.93 15.90 -57.24
CA SER A 23 -4.03 14.77 -57.33
C SER A 23 -2.78 15.03 -56.51
N PHE A 24 -2.43 14.12 -55.59
CA PHE A 24 -1.07 14.05 -55.06
C PHE A 24 -0.46 12.68 -55.39
N ILE A 25 0.68 12.78 -56.05
CA ILE A 25 1.57 11.74 -56.52
C ILE A 25 2.19 11.06 -55.28
N SER A 26 1.97 9.76 -55.13
CA SER A 26 2.67 8.93 -54.14
C SER A 26 4.10 8.67 -54.61
N LEU A 27 5.03 9.52 -54.20
CA LEU A 27 6.46 9.31 -54.39
C LEU A 27 6.99 8.48 -53.21
N LEU A 28 7.28 7.20 -53.45
CA LEU A 28 8.04 6.35 -52.53
C LEU A 28 9.45 6.95 -52.36
N TRP A 29 9.76 7.42 -51.16
CA TRP A 29 11.14 7.64 -50.72
C TRP A 29 11.56 6.44 -49.85
N PHE A 30 12.37 5.57 -50.42
CA PHE A 30 13.26 4.71 -49.64
C PHE A 30 14.35 5.61 -49.04
N VAL A 31 14.17 6.03 -47.80
CA VAL A 31 15.29 6.55 -47.00
C VAL A 31 15.97 5.32 -46.41
N CYS A 32 17.06 4.88 -47.05
CA CYS A 32 18.10 4.15 -46.36
C CYS A 32 18.63 5.08 -45.26
N ALA A 33 18.14 4.92 -44.03
CA ALA A 33 18.79 5.50 -42.87
C ALA A 33 20.16 4.80 -42.77
N ALA A 34 21.19 5.47 -43.27
CA ALA A 34 22.54 5.17 -42.84
C ALA A 34 22.54 5.26 -41.31
N VAL A 35 22.91 4.16 -40.65
CA VAL A 35 23.26 4.18 -39.23
C VAL A 35 24.47 5.11 -39.13
N SER A 36 24.21 6.40 -38.89
CA SER A 36 25.26 7.31 -38.46
C SER A 36 25.76 6.77 -37.13
N ALA A 37 27.07 6.52 -37.05
CA ALA A 37 27.74 6.32 -35.76
C ALA A 37 27.26 7.41 -34.79
N PRO A 38 27.01 7.09 -33.51
CA PRO A 38 26.53 8.08 -32.56
C PRO A 38 27.51 9.24 -32.57
N VAL A 39 27.01 10.42 -32.95
CA VAL A 39 27.70 11.67 -32.65
C VAL A 39 27.85 11.69 -31.14
N ASP A 40 29.05 11.98 -30.66
CA ASP A 40 29.40 12.22 -29.25
C ASP A 40 28.50 13.34 -28.69
N THR A 41 27.27 12.98 -28.34
CA THR A 41 26.17 13.92 -28.05
C THR A 41 25.94 13.87 -26.57
N HIS A 42 26.55 14.80 -25.85
CA HIS A 42 26.34 14.99 -24.44
C HIS A 42 25.72 16.38 -24.19
N PRO A 43 24.72 16.50 -23.29
CA PRO A 43 24.05 15.43 -22.56
C PRO A 43 22.98 14.70 -23.39
N HIS A 44 22.74 13.43 -23.06
CA HIS A 44 21.69 12.62 -23.69
C HIS A 44 20.94 11.69 -22.72
N ILE A 45 21.33 11.59 -21.44
CA ILE A 45 20.77 10.57 -20.54
C ILE A 45 19.37 10.93 -20.02
N ILE A 46 19.21 12.13 -19.46
CA ILE A 46 17.96 12.57 -18.80
C ILE A 46 17.49 13.94 -19.31
N VAL A 47 18.36 14.66 -20.02
CA VAL A 47 18.16 15.99 -20.57
C VAL A 47 19.14 16.18 -21.73
N THR A 48 18.82 17.06 -22.66
CA THR A 48 19.67 17.47 -23.78
C THR A 48 20.01 18.96 -23.69
N GLU A 49 21.14 19.38 -24.27
CA GLU A 49 21.55 20.80 -24.24
C GLU A 49 20.48 21.76 -24.80
N PRO A 50 19.77 21.45 -25.90
CA PRO A 50 18.69 22.30 -26.40
C PRO A 50 17.57 22.59 -25.38
N GLU A 51 17.34 21.70 -24.41
CA GLU A 51 16.32 21.87 -23.39
C GLU A 51 16.72 22.87 -22.30
N PHE A 52 18.00 23.24 -22.17
CA PHE A 52 18.49 24.13 -21.10
C PHE A 52 17.80 25.49 -21.12
N ALA A 53 17.51 26.05 -22.29
CA ALA A 53 16.81 27.33 -22.41
C ALA A 53 15.39 27.26 -21.80
N GLN A 54 14.67 26.17 -22.05
CA GLN A 54 13.35 25.94 -21.47
C GLN A 54 13.43 25.71 -19.96
N LEU A 55 14.42 24.94 -19.50
CA LEU A 55 14.64 24.72 -18.07
C LEU A 55 14.98 26.02 -17.34
N ARG A 56 15.80 26.90 -17.92
CA ARG A 56 16.08 28.24 -17.36
C ARG A 56 14.83 29.10 -17.30
N ALA A 57 14.00 29.11 -18.36
CA ALA A 57 12.75 29.86 -18.36
C ALA A 57 11.78 29.36 -17.26
N ARG A 58 11.70 28.05 -17.04
CA ARG A 58 10.88 27.45 -15.98
C ARG A 58 11.33 27.87 -14.57
N SER A 59 12.63 28.14 -14.37
CA SER A 59 13.19 28.54 -13.07
C SER A 59 12.72 29.91 -12.57
N GLY A 60 11.95 30.66 -13.38
CA GLY A 60 11.30 31.90 -12.94
C GLY A 60 10.00 31.70 -12.16
N LYS A 61 9.54 30.46 -11.95
CA LYS A 61 8.25 30.17 -11.29
C LYS A 61 8.45 29.22 -10.11
N TRP A 62 7.65 29.39 -9.07
CA TRP A 62 7.57 28.42 -7.97
C TRP A 62 6.97 27.09 -8.47
N PRO A 63 7.48 25.91 -8.04
CA PRO A 63 8.56 25.70 -7.06
C PRO A 63 9.99 25.73 -7.65
N TRP A 64 10.13 25.80 -8.98
CA TRP A 64 11.41 25.74 -9.68
C TRP A 64 12.36 26.89 -9.36
N SER A 65 11.85 28.08 -9.03
CA SER A 65 12.66 29.21 -8.57
C SER A 65 13.39 28.90 -7.26
N ALA A 66 12.66 28.38 -6.26
CA ALA A 66 13.25 27.98 -4.99
C ALA A 66 14.24 26.80 -5.16
N MET A 67 13.98 25.87 -6.09
CA MET A 67 14.93 24.81 -6.43
C MET A 67 16.22 25.38 -7.03
N LYS A 68 16.14 26.37 -7.92
CA LYS A 68 17.30 27.06 -8.51
C LYS A 68 18.15 27.71 -7.42
N GLU A 69 17.53 28.53 -6.57
CA GLU A 69 18.22 29.25 -5.49
C GLU A 69 18.95 28.28 -4.55
N LYS A 70 18.28 27.21 -4.14
CA LYS A 70 18.88 26.16 -3.30
C LYS A 70 19.99 25.38 -4.00
N ALA A 71 19.86 25.14 -5.31
CA ALA A 71 20.89 24.45 -6.08
C ALA A 71 22.17 25.29 -6.14
N ILE A 72 22.06 26.59 -6.44
CA ILE A 72 23.19 27.53 -6.45
C ILE A 72 23.83 27.62 -5.06
N HIS A 73 23.00 27.78 -4.02
CA HIS A 73 23.45 27.83 -2.63
C HIS A 73 24.25 26.58 -2.25
N ASP A 74 23.68 25.39 -2.47
CA ASP A 74 24.31 24.13 -2.08
C ASP A 74 25.55 23.82 -2.93
N ALA A 75 25.49 24.11 -4.24
CA ALA A 75 26.63 23.99 -5.12
C ALA A 75 27.78 24.91 -4.69
N THR A 76 27.52 26.05 -4.04
CA THR A 76 28.58 26.91 -3.49
C THR A 76 29.04 26.45 -2.10
N ASN A 77 28.11 26.09 -1.21
CA ASN A 77 28.40 25.99 0.23
C ASN A 77 28.62 24.57 0.78
N LEU A 78 28.07 23.51 0.17
CA LEU A 78 28.29 22.14 0.68
C LEU A 78 29.71 21.67 0.38
N SER A 79 30.48 21.20 1.36
CA SER A 79 31.85 20.73 1.13
C SER A 79 32.05 19.22 1.26
N PHE A 80 33.05 18.68 0.57
CA PHE A 80 33.67 17.38 0.84
C PHE A 80 35.21 17.51 1.01
N PRO A 81 35.82 16.92 2.07
CA PRO A 81 35.18 16.18 3.17
C PRO A 81 34.27 17.08 4.01
N ARG A 82 33.34 16.46 4.74
CA ARG A 82 32.44 17.18 5.64
C ARG A 82 33.26 17.83 6.76
N THR A 83 33.02 19.11 7.02
CA THR A 83 33.64 19.85 8.14
C THR A 83 32.79 19.81 9.40
N GLU A 84 31.56 19.32 9.30
CA GLU A 84 30.59 19.23 10.38
C GLU A 84 30.45 17.79 10.90
N GLU A 85 30.36 17.64 12.23
CA GLU A 85 29.84 16.42 12.83
C GLU A 85 28.34 16.36 12.57
N VAL A 86 27.91 15.40 11.74
CA VAL A 86 26.48 15.18 11.49
C VAL A 86 25.96 14.25 12.56
N ALA A 87 25.14 14.77 13.47
CA ALA A 87 24.34 13.94 14.36
C ALA A 87 23.52 12.93 13.52
N PRO A 88 23.37 11.68 13.95
CA PRO A 88 22.50 10.74 13.24
C PRO A 88 21.12 11.37 13.06
N PRO A 89 20.48 11.24 11.89
CA PRO A 89 19.13 11.74 11.68
C PRO A 89 18.24 11.18 12.80
N THR A 90 17.48 12.09 13.41
CA THR A 90 16.62 11.86 14.56
C THR A 90 15.81 10.58 14.40
N GLY A 91 15.84 9.71 15.41
CA GLY A 91 15.01 8.49 15.46
C GLY A 91 15.70 7.18 15.08
N ARG A 92 16.99 7.18 14.71
CA ARG A 92 17.82 5.96 14.72
C ARG A 92 18.77 6.00 15.90
N ASP A 93 18.66 5.03 16.80
CA ASP A 93 19.59 4.83 17.91
C ASP A 93 20.95 4.23 17.45
N LYS A 94 21.10 3.91 16.15
CA LYS A 94 22.34 3.40 15.56
C LYS A 94 23.09 4.51 14.81
N PRO A 95 24.40 4.73 15.09
CA PRO A 95 25.23 5.68 14.35
C PRO A 95 25.17 5.37 12.86
N ILE A 96 24.92 6.38 12.03
CA ILE A 96 25.14 6.24 10.59
C ILE A 96 26.65 6.18 10.37
N ALA A 97 27.13 5.15 9.68
CA ALA A 97 28.54 5.03 9.35
C ALA A 97 29.01 6.26 8.57
N ALA A 98 30.19 6.79 8.88
CA ALA A 98 30.75 7.98 8.22
C ALA A 98 30.72 7.85 6.68
N TYR A 99 31.10 6.69 6.16
CA TYR A 99 31.04 6.36 4.73
C TYR A 99 29.65 6.53 4.10
N GLU A 100 28.56 6.18 4.81
CA GLU A 100 27.19 6.38 4.30
C GLU A 100 26.85 7.86 4.16
N LEU A 101 27.25 8.68 5.15
CA LEU A 101 27.04 10.12 5.11
C LEU A 101 27.87 10.79 4.03
N ASP A 102 29.08 10.28 3.77
CA ASP A 102 29.95 10.76 2.71
C ASP A 102 29.36 10.47 1.31
N CYS A 103 28.80 9.27 1.10
CA CYS A 103 28.04 8.97 -0.12
C CYS A 103 26.92 10.00 -0.34
N TYR A 104 26.14 10.29 0.70
CA TYR A 104 25.04 11.25 0.60
C TYR A 104 25.50 12.67 0.33
N ARG A 105 26.58 13.10 0.99
CA ARG A 105 27.16 14.44 0.80
C ARG A 105 27.62 14.62 -0.64
N ILE A 106 28.35 13.65 -1.18
CA ILE A 106 28.85 13.72 -2.55
C ILE A 106 27.66 13.69 -3.53
N GLN A 107 26.67 12.84 -3.31
CA GLN A 107 25.44 12.80 -4.13
C GLN A 107 24.71 14.17 -4.12
N ASP A 108 24.61 14.82 -2.96
CA ASP A 108 23.98 16.13 -2.82
C ASP A 108 24.75 17.23 -3.55
N ILE A 109 26.09 17.24 -3.46
CA ILE A 109 26.98 18.19 -4.17
C ILE A 109 26.85 17.99 -5.69
N VAL A 110 27.01 16.77 -6.18
CA VAL A 110 26.89 16.42 -7.61
C VAL A 110 25.57 16.88 -8.19
N SER A 111 24.47 16.58 -7.49
CA SER A 111 23.12 16.92 -7.93
C SER A 111 22.86 18.43 -7.93
N ALA A 112 23.42 19.16 -6.97
CA ALA A 112 23.31 20.62 -6.91
C ALA A 112 24.16 21.29 -8.00
N CYS A 113 25.42 20.87 -8.19
CA CYS A 113 26.32 21.41 -9.21
C CYS A 113 25.76 21.21 -10.62
N ALA A 114 25.26 20.02 -10.95
CA ALA A 114 24.68 19.76 -12.27
C ALA A 114 23.45 20.63 -12.55
N LEU A 115 22.58 20.83 -11.55
CA LEU A 115 21.42 21.69 -11.69
C LEU A 115 21.80 23.18 -11.82
N ALA A 116 22.73 23.65 -10.98
CA ALA A 116 23.21 25.03 -11.01
C ALA A 116 23.93 25.35 -12.32
N TYR A 117 24.72 24.42 -12.85
CA TYR A 117 25.34 24.52 -14.18
C TYR A 117 24.31 24.78 -15.29
N ILE A 118 23.17 24.09 -15.26
CA ILE A 118 22.08 24.33 -16.21
C ILE A 118 21.44 25.70 -15.98
N LEU A 119 21.14 26.06 -14.72
CA LEU A 119 20.25 27.19 -14.40
C LEU A 119 20.95 28.54 -14.19
N ASP A 120 22.27 28.55 -14.03
CA ASP A 120 23.10 29.72 -13.74
C ASP A 120 24.37 29.72 -14.63
N PRO A 121 24.21 29.92 -15.96
CA PRO A 121 25.29 29.78 -16.92
C PRO A 121 26.44 30.77 -16.71
N ASP A 122 26.16 31.94 -16.14
CA ASP A 122 27.16 33.00 -15.93
C ASP A 122 28.21 32.63 -14.87
N HIS A 123 27.89 31.66 -14.00
CA HIS A 123 28.78 31.17 -12.95
C HIS A 123 29.18 29.71 -13.13
N LYS A 124 29.05 29.15 -14.35
CA LYS A 124 29.33 27.73 -14.62
C LYS A 124 30.71 27.26 -14.17
N SER A 125 31.71 28.15 -14.20
CA SER A 125 33.08 27.87 -13.76
C SER A 125 33.20 27.51 -12.28
N ILE A 126 32.31 28.04 -11.42
CA ILE A 126 32.25 27.69 -9.99
C ILE A 126 31.84 26.22 -9.84
N TYR A 127 30.80 25.80 -10.57
CA TYR A 127 30.24 24.46 -10.49
C TYR A 127 31.18 23.42 -11.11
N LEU A 128 31.80 23.75 -12.25
CA LEU A 128 32.84 22.92 -12.88
C LEU A 128 34.03 22.72 -11.94
N ARG A 129 34.56 23.79 -11.34
CA ARG A 129 35.68 23.68 -10.40
C ARG A 129 35.35 22.76 -9.22
N LYS A 130 34.12 22.83 -8.71
CA LYS A 130 33.70 21.97 -7.59
C LYS A 130 33.54 20.51 -7.97
N MET A 131 33.06 20.24 -9.19
CA MET A 131 33.07 18.89 -9.77
C MET A 131 34.50 18.35 -9.89
N GLU A 132 35.42 19.16 -10.41
CA GLU A 132 36.81 18.75 -10.64
C GLU A 132 37.67 18.61 -9.38
N THR A 133 37.23 19.17 -8.25
CA THR A 133 37.98 19.14 -7.00
C THR A 133 37.29 18.24 -5.98
N GLU A 134 36.17 18.69 -5.43
CA GLU A 134 35.51 18.02 -4.31
C GLU A 134 34.79 16.74 -4.72
N VAL A 135 34.07 16.76 -5.86
CA VAL A 135 33.38 15.54 -6.35
C VAL A 135 34.40 14.53 -6.82
N ALA A 136 35.39 14.92 -7.62
CA ALA A 136 36.45 14.02 -8.06
C ALA A 136 37.19 13.38 -6.87
N GLY A 137 37.60 14.17 -5.88
CA GLY A 137 38.21 13.65 -4.64
C GLY A 137 37.26 12.76 -3.84
N GLY A 138 35.97 13.10 -3.79
CA GLY A 138 34.94 12.30 -3.13
C GLY A 138 34.70 10.96 -3.80
N MET A 139 34.57 10.91 -5.12
CA MET A 139 34.39 9.67 -5.88
C MET A 139 35.60 8.74 -5.71
N ASN A 140 36.82 9.30 -5.78
CA ASN A 140 38.05 8.56 -5.53
C ASN A 140 38.09 7.97 -4.12
N TYR A 141 37.71 8.76 -3.10
CA TYR A 141 37.56 8.28 -1.73
C TYR A 141 36.55 7.12 -1.64
N LEU A 142 35.36 7.28 -2.24
CA LEU A 142 34.31 6.27 -2.19
C LEU A 142 34.76 4.95 -2.85
N ARG A 143 35.47 5.05 -3.99
CA ARG A 143 36.07 3.90 -4.68
C ARG A 143 37.12 3.21 -3.81
N ALA A 144 38.07 3.97 -3.27
CA ALA A 144 39.16 3.46 -2.45
C ALA A 144 38.65 2.75 -1.18
N GLU A 145 37.66 3.32 -0.49
CA GLU A 145 37.05 2.69 0.68
C GLU A 145 36.28 1.41 0.34
N LYS A 146 35.60 1.37 -0.82
CA LYS A 146 34.95 0.16 -1.33
C LYS A 146 35.98 -0.92 -1.67
N GLU A 147 37.08 -0.55 -2.30
CA GLU A 147 38.18 -1.44 -2.66
C GLU A 147 38.81 -2.10 -1.42
N LYS A 148 38.99 -1.35 -0.33
CA LYS A 148 39.46 -1.88 0.97
C LYS A 148 38.59 -2.99 1.54
N GLN A 149 37.31 -3.07 1.16
CA GLN A 149 36.42 -4.14 1.62
C GLN A 149 36.68 -5.48 0.92
N GLY A 150 37.35 -5.45 -0.25
CA GLY A 150 37.66 -6.62 -1.07
C GLY A 150 36.43 -7.32 -1.68
N PRO A 151 36.66 -8.39 -2.48
CA PRO A 151 35.61 -9.10 -3.20
C PRO A 151 34.55 -9.77 -2.30
N GLY A 152 34.88 -10.06 -1.04
CA GLY A 152 33.99 -10.67 -0.06
C GLY A 152 33.32 -9.71 0.93
N GLY A 153 33.88 -8.52 1.18
CA GLY A 153 33.40 -7.59 2.21
C GLY A 153 32.41 -6.53 1.71
N GLY A 154 32.04 -5.61 2.62
CA GLY A 154 31.34 -4.35 2.31
C GLY A 154 29.80 -4.38 2.27
N GLY A 155 29.16 -5.56 2.21
CA GLY A 155 27.71 -5.70 2.37
C GLY A 155 26.84 -4.65 1.64
N HIS A 156 25.72 -4.27 2.28
CA HIS A 156 24.75 -3.30 1.74
C HIS A 156 25.35 -1.91 1.61
N LEU A 157 26.07 -1.47 2.65
CA LEU A 157 26.65 -0.14 2.79
C LEU A 157 27.56 0.24 1.62
N TYR A 158 28.48 -0.65 1.23
CA TYR A 158 29.45 -0.42 0.16
C TYR A 158 28.96 -0.85 -1.23
N SER A 159 27.68 -1.20 -1.37
CA SER A 159 27.07 -1.53 -2.66
C SER A 159 26.00 -0.52 -3.04
N VAL A 160 24.99 -0.35 -2.20
CA VAL A 160 23.79 0.43 -2.55
C VAL A 160 24.03 1.94 -2.43
N ARG A 161 24.78 2.38 -1.41
CA ARG A 161 25.04 3.81 -1.17
C ARG A 161 25.97 4.43 -2.22
N PRO A 162 27.16 3.85 -2.50
CA PRO A 162 28.02 4.38 -3.55
C PRO A 162 27.38 4.25 -4.94
N ALA A 163 26.58 3.22 -5.22
CA ALA A 163 25.85 3.14 -6.50
C ALA A 163 24.83 4.26 -6.70
N SER A 164 24.17 4.73 -5.63
CA SER A 164 23.30 5.92 -5.68
C SER A 164 24.08 7.18 -6.06
N THR A 165 25.31 7.28 -5.55
CA THR A 165 26.21 8.41 -5.82
C THR A 165 26.72 8.35 -7.26
N ALA A 166 27.28 7.20 -7.67
CA ALA A 166 27.77 6.97 -9.04
C ALA A 166 26.66 7.18 -10.09
N PHE A 167 25.42 6.74 -9.81
CA PHE A 167 24.27 7.01 -10.68
C PHE A 167 24.07 8.51 -10.94
N MET A 168 24.09 9.33 -9.89
CA MET A 168 23.99 10.78 -10.03
C MET A 168 25.23 11.39 -10.69
N THR A 169 26.42 10.85 -10.41
CA THR A 169 27.68 11.31 -11.01
C THR A 169 27.68 11.08 -12.52
N TYR A 170 27.29 9.91 -13.02
CA TYR A 170 27.16 9.70 -14.48
C TYR A 170 26.23 10.73 -15.14
N ILE A 171 25.09 11.07 -14.51
CA ILE A 171 24.19 12.11 -15.04
C ILE A 171 24.88 13.48 -15.08
N ALA A 172 25.62 13.84 -14.04
CA ALA A 172 26.34 15.11 -13.99
C ALA A 172 27.50 15.17 -15.00
N LEU A 173 28.24 14.06 -15.16
CA LEU A 173 29.30 13.94 -16.16
C LEU A 173 28.73 14.07 -17.58
N ASP A 174 27.55 13.51 -17.84
CA ASP A 174 26.84 13.67 -19.12
C ASP A 174 26.46 15.14 -19.38
N ILE A 175 25.92 15.84 -18.38
CA ILE A 175 25.53 17.27 -18.47
C ILE A 175 26.72 18.20 -18.68
N MET A 176 27.86 17.90 -18.05
CA MET A 176 29.03 18.78 -18.00
C MET A 176 30.17 18.27 -18.88
N HIS A 177 29.91 17.29 -19.75
CA HIS A 177 30.91 16.48 -20.44
C HIS A 177 31.96 17.31 -21.17
N HIS A 178 31.52 18.27 -21.99
CA HIS A 178 32.38 19.06 -22.87
C HIS A 178 33.13 20.19 -22.14
N ASP A 179 32.70 20.54 -20.93
CA ASP A 179 33.26 21.66 -20.16
C ASP A 179 34.20 21.21 -19.02
N LEU A 180 34.14 19.93 -18.61
CA LEU A 180 35.05 19.35 -17.63
C LEU A 180 36.42 19.03 -18.25
N SER A 181 37.49 19.17 -17.46
CA SER A 181 38.81 18.64 -17.80
C SER A 181 38.72 17.16 -18.15
N GLU A 182 39.11 16.80 -19.38
CA GLU A 182 39.03 15.43 -19.89
C GLU A 182 39.72 14.42 -18.95
N SER A 183 40.88 14.79 -18.41
CA SER A 183 41.63 13.94 -17.48
C SER A 183 40.88 13.68 -16.16
N VAL A 184 40.22 14.71 -15.62
CA VAL A 184 39.47 14.63 -14.36
C VAL A 184 38.14 13.92 -14.58
N ARG A 185 37.47 14.19 -15.71
CA ARG A 185 36.27 13.45 -16.16
C ARG A 185 36.55 11.96 -16.27
N LYS A 186 37.58 11.55 -17.01
CA LYS A 186 37.95 10.13 -17.17
C LYS A 186 38.27 9.44 -15.84
N ALA A 187 38.97 10.11 -14.94
CA ALA A 187 39.23 9.56 -13.59
C ALA A 187 37.92 9.33 -12.81
N MET A 188 36.97 10.26 -12.87
CA MET A 188 35.65 10.06 -12.24
C MET A 188 34.84 8.95 -12.91
N GLU A 189 34.92 8.79 -14.24
CA GLU A 189 34.31 7.68 -14.96
C GLU A 189 34.86 6.33 -14.47
N GLU A 190 36.19 6.22 -14.32
CA GLU A 190 36.83 5.01 -13.78
C GLU A 190 36.38 4.70 -12.34
N ASP A 191 36.25 5.71 -11.48
CA ASP A 191 35.76 5.54 -10.11
C ASP A 191 34.28 5.07 -10.10
N CYS A 192 33.43 5.64 -10.96
CA CYS A 192 32.03 5.22 -11.15
C CYS A 192 31.94 3.78 -11.70
N ASP A 193 32.72 3.47 -12.73
CA ASP A 193 32.77 2.16 -13.38
C ASP A 193 33.18 1.08 -12.39
N TYR A 194 34.20 1.36 -11.55
CA TYR A 194 34.61 0.45 -10.50
C TYR A 194 33.46 0.16 -9.52
N ILE A 195 32.72 1.18 -9.09
CA ILE A 195 31.57 1.03 -8.20
C ILE A 195 30.48 0.15 -8.84
N ALA A 196 30.20 0.37 -10.13
CA ALA A 196 29.23 -0.40 -10.90
C ALA A 196 29.64 -1.87 -11.06
N ASP A 197 30.87 -2.12 -11.52
CA ASP A 197 31.40 -3.47 -11.80
C ASP A 197 31.55 -4.31 -10.53
N HIS A 198 31.81 -3.66 -9.39
CA HIS A 198 31.96 -4.31 -8.09
C HIS A 198 30.67 -4.24 -7.25
N HIS A 199 29.50 -4.03 -7.88
CA HIS A 199 28.22 -4.10 -7.21
C HIS A 199 27.84 -5.55 -6.88
N LYS A 200 27.41 -5.79 -5.63
CA LYS A 200 27.04 -7.15 -5.18
C LYS A 200 25.72 -7.62 -5.81
N PRO A 201 25.54 -8.94 -6.03
CA PRO A 201 24.33 -9.50 -6.65
C PRO A 201 23.06 -9.47 -5.76
N SER A 202 23.20 -9.26 -4.45
CA SER A 202 22.08 -9.36 -3.50
C SER A 202 21.01 -8.25 -3.64
N TRP A 203 21.36 -7.09 -4.20
CA TRP A 203 20.43 -5.96 -4.41
C TRP A 203 20.22 -5.75 -5.91
N ARG A 204 19.38 -6.60 -6.50
CA ARG A 204 19.28 -6.80 -7.95
C ARG A 204 18.83 -5.55 -8.70
N GLU A 205 17.79 -4.86 -8.21
CA GLU A 205 17.29 -3.62 -8.80
C GLU A 205 18.36 -2.52 -8.85
N SER A 206 19.15 -2.38 -7.77
CA SER A 206 20.25 -1.42 -7.72
C SER A 206 21.37 -1.80 -8.70
N ARG A 207 21.67 -3.09 -8.79
CA ARG A 207 22.67 -3.63 -9.70
C ARG A 207 22.28 -3.40 -11.15
N TYR A 208 21.08 -3.78 -11.54
CA TYR A 208 20.59 -3.60 -12.90
C TYR A 208 20.56 -2.13 -13.30
N ALA A 209 20.13 -1.25 -12.38
CA ALA A 209 20.15 0.19 -12.61
C ALA A 209 21.57 0.73 -12.84
N ILE A 210 22.55 0.40 -11.99
CA ILE A 210 23.90 0.95 -12.14
C ILE A 210 24.67 0.35 -13.33
N GLU A 211 24.48 -0.94 -13.62
CA GLU A 211 25.05 -1.58 -14.82
C GLU A 211 24.44 -1.00 -16.10
N GLY A 212 23.12 -0.77 -16.12
CA GLY A 212 22.45 -0.11 -17.24
C GLY A 212 22.88 1.34 -17.40
N MET A 213 23.04 2.07 -16.30
CA MET A 213 23.51 3.45 -16.32
C MET A 213 24.93 3.59 -16.89
N LYS A 214 25.85 2.71 -16.48
CA LYS A 214 27.21 2.65 -17.04
C LYS A 214 27.19 2.40 -18.55
N GLU A 215 26.39 1.43 -18.99
CA GLU A 215 26.28 1.09 -20.40
C GLU A 215 25.73 2.26 -21.22
N LEU A 216 24.65 2.90 -20.72
CA LEU A 216 24.05 4.06 -21.36
C LEU A 216 25.05 5.20 -21.51
N TYR A 217 25.80 5.51 -20.45
CA TYR A 217 26.78 6.59 -20.45
C TYR A 217 27.87 6.40 -21.51
N HIS A 218 28.45 5.19 -21.62
CA HIS A 218 29.60 4.95 -22.49
C HIS A 218 29.23 4.55 -23.93
N GLN A 219 28.11 3.86 -24.11
CA GLN A 219 27.76 3.21 -25.38
C GLN A 219 26.36 3.55 -25.88
N GLY A 220 25.61 4.36 -25.13
CA GLY A 220 24.24 4.71 -25.44
C GLY A 220 23.28 3.52 -25.27
N ASN A 221 22.22 3.54 -26.06
CA ASN A 221 21.17 2.54 -25.98
C ASN A 221 21.55 1.24 -26.71
N THR A 222 22.34 0.41 -26.05
CA THR A 222 22.76 -0.90 -26.58
C THR A 222 21.81 -2.03 -26.17
N LYS A 223 22.02 -3.21 -26.77
CA LYS A 223 21.35 -4.44 -26.33
C LYS A 223 21.58 -4.73 -24.84
N LEU A 224 22.78 -4.43 -24.31
CA LEU A 224 23.08 -4.66 -22.91
C LEU A 224 22.25 -3.71 -22.02
N PHE A 225 22.10 -2.44 -22.40
CA PHE A 225 21.21 -1.51 -21.70
C PHE A 225 19.76 -2.04 -21.65
N GLU A 226 19.23 -2.49 -22.79
CA GLU A 226 17.89 -3.06 -22.86
C GLU A 226 17.71 -4.30 -21.96
N GLU A 227 18.73 -5.17 -21.91
CA GLU A 227 18.74 -6.34 -21.03
C GLU A 227 18.68 -5.93 -19.55
N LYS A 228 19.45 -4.91 -19.14
CA LYS A 228 19.43 -4.39 -17.76
C LYS A 228 18.12 -3.69 -17.41
N LYS A 229 17.59 -2.85 -18.31
CA LYS A 229 16.25 -2.25 -18.18
C LYS A 229 15.18 -3.32 -17.98
N LYS A 230 15.16 -4.36 -18.82
CA LYS A 230 14.19 -5.45 -18.71
C LYS A 230 14.33 -6.21 -17.39
N ALA A 231 15.57 -6.50 -16.96
CA ALA A 231 15.83 -7.15 -15.68
C ALA A 231 15.36 -6.31 -14.49
N TYR A 232 15.60 -4.99 -14.53
CA TYR A 232 15.13 -4.03 -13.53
C TYR A 232 13.60 -3.99 -13.45
N ARG A 233 12.93 -3.80 -14.59
CA ARG A 233 11.46 -3.77 -14.69
C ARG A 233 10.84 -5.06 -14.15
N ASN A 234 11.32 -6.20 -14.63
CA ASN A 234 10.80 -7.51 -14.24
C ASN A 234 11.02 -7.79 -12.76
N TYR A 235 12.10 -7.29 -12.17
CA TYR A 235 12.35 -7.45 -10.74
C TYR A 235 11.33 -6.71 -9.89
N ILE A 236 10.99 -5.45 -10.23
CA ILE A 236 9.98 -4.68 -9.48
C ILE A 236 8.59 -5.29 -9.67
N LEU A 237 8.21 -5.61 -10.91
CA LEU A 237 6.90 -6.20 -11.20
C LEU A 237 6.72 -7.59 -10.61
N LYS A 238 7.81 -8.37 -10.44
CA LYS A 238 7.78 -9.66 -9.75
C LYS A 238 7.42 -9.52 -8.27
N GLU A 239 7.78 -8.40 -7.63
CA GLU A 239 7.47 -8.14 -6.22
C GLU A 239 6.18 -7.32 -6.04
N THR A 240 5.45 -7.05 -7.11
CA THR A 240 4.20 -6.29 -7.10
C THR A 240 3.05 -7.23 -7.44
N SER A 241 1.96 -7.18 -6.70
CA SER A 241 0.73 -7.91 -7.02
C SER A 241 0.02 -7.24 -8.21
N GLU A 242 -0.85 -7.95 -8.93
CA GLU A 242 -1.62 -7.38 -10.04
C GLU A 242 -2.45 -6.16 -9.63
N SER A 243 -2.95 -6.12 -8.38
CA SER A 243 -3.66 -4.94 -7.86
C SER A 243 -2.75 -3.83 -7.32
N GLY A 244 -1.43 -4.02 -7.31
CA GLY A 244 -0.43 -2.98 -6.99
C GLY A 244 0.25 -3.10 -5.62
N VAL A 245 -0.03 -4.14 -4.84
CA VAL A 245 0.57 -4.28 -3.50
C VAL A 245 2.02 -4.78 -3.62
N PHE A 246 2.95 -4.10 -2.95
CA PHE A 246 4.36 -4.50 -2.97
C PHE A 246 4.65 -5.54 -1.88
N ALA A 247 4.99 -6.77 -2.28
CA ALA A 247 5.09 -7.94 -1.41
C ALA A 247 6.16 -7.85 -0.31
N ALA A 248 7.15 -6.97 -0.48
CA ALA A 248 8.18 -6.74 0.53
C ALA A 248 7.69 -5.93 1.74
N GLY A 249 6.45 -5.44 1.70
CA GLY A 249 5.84 -4.63 2.74
C GLY A 249 6.19 -3.14 2.67
N PRO A 250 5.43 -2.27 3.36
CA PRO A 250 5.58 -0.81 3.35
C PRO A 250 7.02 -0.30 3.56
N GLY A 251 7.78 -0.95 4.44
CA GLY A 251 9.12 -0.55 4.82
C GLY A 251 10.14 -0.70 3.68
N TYR A 252 10.06 -1.76 2.89
CA TYR A 252 10.92 -1.95 1.73
C TYR A 252 10.37 -1.26 0.48
N THR A 253 9.05 -1.05 0.38
CA THR A 253 8.46 -0.10 -0.58
C THR A 253 9.12 1.26 -0.44
N ARG A 254 9.16 1.83 0.78
CA ARG A 254 9.86 3.09 1.04
C ARG A 254 11.32 3.04 0.59
N SER A 255 12.00 1.94 0.90
CA SER A 255 13.44 1.78 0.67
C SER A 255 13.84 1.57 -0.79
N ARG A 256 12.90 1.16 -1.65
CA ARG A 256 13.15 0.82 -3.06
C ARG A 256 12.51 1.81 -4.03
N LEU A 257 11.31 2.29 -3.70
CA LEU A 257 10.48 3.09 -4.60
C LEU A 257 10.30 4.54 -4.16
N TYR A 258 10.63 4.88 -2.89
CA TYR A 258 10.35 6.20 -2.35
C TYR A 258 11.57 7.04 -1.98
N MET A 259 12.50 6.55 -1.16
CA MET A 259 13.53 7.40 -0.53
C MET A 259 14.61 7.91 -1.51
N ASP A 260 15.13 9.13 -1.32
CA ASP A 260 16.13 9.73 -2.24
C ASP A 260 17.56 9.25 -2.02
N LYS A 261 17.85 8.73 -0.83
CA LYS A 261 19.18 8.24 -0.46
C LYS A 261 19.56 6.88 -1.10
N ARG A 262 18.77 6.41 -2.07
CA ARG A 262 18.94 5.19 -2.89
C ARG A 262 18.34 5.41 -4.29
N ILE A 263 18.66 6.55 -4.89
CA ILE A 263 17.93 7.08 -6.04
C ILE A 263 17.94 6.14 -7.25
N GLN A 264 19.04 5.42 -7.48
CA GLN A 264 19.18 4.48 -8.59
C GLN A 264 18.13 3.36 -8.56
N LYS A 265 17.64 2.99 -7.37
CA LYS A 265 16.61 1.95 -7.24
C LYS A 265 15.27 2.35 -7.83
N LYS A 266 15.00 3.65 -7.97
CA LYS A 266 13.69 4.17 -8.41
C LYS A 266 13.77 5.09 -9.62
N ALA A 267 14.87 5.83 -9.82
CA ALA A 267 14.98 6.82 -10.89
C ALA A 267 15.47 6.24 -12.22
N PHE A 268 15.95 4.99 -12.22
CA PHE A 268 16.35 4.33 -13.46
C PHE A 268 15.17 4.16 -14.44
N MET A 269 13.94 3.99 -13.94
CA MET A 269 12.75 4.02 -14.80
C MET A 269 12.57 5.38 -15.49
N ASP A 270 12.91 6.50 -14.85
CA ASP A 270 12.81 7.83 -15.50
C ASP A 270 13.84 7.98 -16.61
N VAL A 271 15.06 7.47 -16.39
CA VAL A 271 16.09 7.42 -17.42
C VAL A 271 15.57 6.61 -18.61
N CYS A 272 15.03 5.40 -18.37
CA CYS A 272 14.46 4.59 -19.45
C CYS A 272 13.33 5.31 -20.21
N GLU A 273 12.44 6.01 -19.51
CA GLU A 273 11.35 6.79 -20.10
C GLU A 273 11.86 7.90 -21.02
N VAL A 274 12.91 8.63 -20.62
CA VAL A 274 13.56 9.65 -21.47
C VAL A 274 14.26 9.01 -22.68
N GLN A 275 14.80 7.79 -22.52
CA GLN A 275 15.39 7.02 -23.62
C GLN A 275 14.35 6.37 -24.57
N GLY A 276 13.06 6.69 -24.42
CA GLY A 276 11.98 6.21 -25.29
C GLY A 276 11.32 4.91 -24.87
N TYR A 277 11.62 4.41 -23.65
CA TYR A 277 11.01 3.20 -23.09
C TYR A 277 9.85 3.56 -22.16
N HIS A 278 8.67 3.72 -22.77
CA HIS A 278 7.49 4.25 -22.09
C HIS A 278 6.70 3.27 -21.22
N GLU A 279 7.20 2.05 -21.06
CA GLU A 279 6.49 0.96 -20.36
C GLU A 279 6.54 1.03 -18.83
N PHE A 280 7.08 2.09 -18.23
CA PHE A 280 7.06 2.27 -16.77
C PHE A 280 5.89 3.16 -16.33
N TYR A 281 5.66 4.28 -17.02
CA TYR A 281 4.52 5.17 -16.76
C TYR A 281 3.21 4.64 -17.38
N SER A 282 3.30 3.92 -18.51
CA SER A 282 2.11 3.38 -19.20
C SER A 282 1.64 2.01 -18.72
N GLU A 283 2.46 1.29 -17.94
CA GLU A 283 2.11 -0.05 -17.43
C GLU A 283 1.12 0.06 -16.26
N PRO A 284 -0.12 -0.45 -16.40
CA PRO A 284 -1.15 -0.33 -15.36
C PRO A 284 -0.70 -0.80 -13.99
N LYS A 285 0.13 -1.86 -13.92
CA LYS A 285 0.64 -2.41 -12.66
C LYS A 285 1.52 -1.43 -11.90
N PHE A 286 2.29 -0.57 -12.58
CA PHE A 286 3.03 0.51 -11.92
C PHE A 286 2.10 1.63 -11.46
N GLN A 287 1.06 1.96 -12.22
CA GLN A 287 0.11 3.01 -11.85
C GLN A 287 -0.59 2.68 -10.52
N VAL A 288 -1.16 1.47 -10.42
CA VAL A 288 -1.81 1.03 -9.19
C VAL A 288 -0.82 0.78 -8.05
N LEU A 289 0.44 0.43 -8.34
CA LEU A 289 1.50 0.36 -7.34
C LEU A 289 1.78 1.71 -6.72
N TYR A 290 1.88 2.79 -7.50
CA TYR A 290 2.13 4.12 -6.96
C TYR A 290 0.91 4.68 -6.21
N GLU A 291 -0.32 4.33 -6.62
CA GLU A 291 -1.51 4.59 -5.81
C GLU A 291 -1.44 3.86 -4.45
N TRP A 292 -1.02 2.59 -4.44
CA TRP A 292 -0.83 1.83 -3.22
C TRP A 292 0.27 2.43 -2.34
N VAL A 293 1.44 2.76 -2.93
CA VAL A 293 2.57 3.39 -2.25
C VAL A 293 2.11 4.62 -1.48
N PHE A 294 1.35 5.52 -2.10
CA PHE A 294 1.01 6.79 -1.47
C PHE A 294 -0.25 6.77 -0.61
N GLY A 295 -1.20 5.90 -0.92
CA GLY A 295 -2.48 5.83 -0.20
C GLY A 295 -2.53 4.82 0.94
N TYR A 296 -1.69 3.78 0.95
CA TYR A 296 -1.99 2.59 1.76
C TYR A 296 -0.80 1.99 2.51
N VAL A 297 0.40 2.56 2.40
CA VAL A 297 1.58 2.08 3.16
C VAL A 297 1.71 2.72 4.54
N MET A 298 1.01 3.84 4.77
CA MET A 298 1.01 4.60 6.03
C MET A 298 -0.37 4.57 6.67
N THR A 299 -0.41 4.59 8.00
CA THR A 299 -1.59 4.83 8.82
C THR A 299 -2.08 6.27 8.66
N PRO A 300 -3.30 6.61 9.13
CA PRO A 300 -3.81 7.98 9.09
C PRO A 300 -2.91 9.03 9.74
N PHE A 301 -2.11 8.64 10.75
CA PHE A 301 -1.14 9.52 11.42
C PHE A 301 0.28 9.45 10.83
N GLY A 302 0.42 8.96 9.59
CA GLY A 302 1.65 9.06 8.81
C GLY A 302 2.77 8.10 9.20
N LYS A 303 2.46 7.02 9.94
CA LYS A 303 3.43 5.98 10.31
C LYS A 303 3.14 4.66 9.59
N SER A 304 4.17 3.89 9.28
CA SER A 304 3.98 2.73 8.40
C SER A 304 3.24 1.56 9.07
N TYR A 305 2.39 0.87 8.32
CA TYR A 305 1.88 -0.45 8.71
C TYR A 305 3.01 -1.49 8.79
N THR A 306 2.98 -2.35 9.81
CA THR A 306 4.05 -3.33 10.10
C THR A 306 3.83 -4.68 9.40
N PHE A 307 3.88 -4.71 8.08
CA PHE A 307 3.89 -5.95 7.29
C PHE A 307 5.26 -6.17 6.64
N GLY A 308 5.73 -7.43 6.62
CA GLY A 308 7.08 -7.75 6.19
C GLY A 308 8.15 -6.98 6.98
N ASP A 309 9.30 -6.73 6.35
CA ASP A 309 10.40 -5.98 6.97
C ASP A 309 10.11 -4.46 7.12
N THR A 310 9.13 -4.13 7.98
CA THR A 310 8.66 -2.78 8.25
C THR A 310 8.62 -2.47 9.76
N PRO A 311 9.44 -1.53 10.25
CA PRO A 311 9.30 -1.01 11.62
C PRO A 311 8.11 -0.06 11.70
N PRO A 312 7.45 0.12 12.87
CA PRO A 312 6.30 1.01 13.01
C PRO A 312 6.65 2.49 12.87
N THR A 313 7.93 2.86 12.94
CA THR A 313 8.37 4.26 12.99
C THR A 313 8.69 4.87 11.63
N LYS A 314 8.57 4.12 10.52
CA LYS A 314 8.88 4.67 9.20
C LYS A 314 7.80 5.67 8.77
N GLU A 315 8.27 6.78 8.21
CA GLU A 315 7.49 7.83 7.58
C GLU A 315 8.06 8.15 6.19
N PHE A 316 7.35 8.95 5.41
CA PHE A 316 7.89 9.48 4.16
C PHE A 316 8.87 10.62 4.43
N ASP A 317 9.99 10.64 3.70
CA ASP A 317 10.81 11.85 3.55
C ASP A 317 9.92 12.98 2.99
N HIS A 318 10.18 14.25 3.30
CA HIS A 318 9.39 15.33 2.68
C HIS A 318 9.67 15.43 1.19
N TRP A 319 8.62 15.31 0.37
CA TRP A 319 8.60 15.61 -1.07
C TRP A 319 9.80 15.09 -1.87
N SER A 320 10.10 13.79 -1.71
CA SER A 320 11.14 13.11 -2.49
C SER A 320 10.87 13.14 -3.99
N VAL A 321 11.89 12.77 -4.81
CA VAL A 321 11.71 12.61 -6.27
C VAL A 321 10.54 11.70 -6.61
N ALA A 322 10.28 10.66 -5.80
CA ALA A 322 9.15 9.76 -6.04
C ALA A 322 7.80 10.43 -5.86
N ALA A 323 7.68 11.34 -4.88
CA ALA A 323 6.47 12.11 -4.63
C ALA A 323 6.27 13.21 -5.67
N LEU A 324 7.34 13.81 -6.21
CA LEU A 324 7.25 14.89 -7.19
C LEU A 324 6.86 14.41 -8.59
N ARG A 325 7.12 13.15 -8.91
CA ARG A 325 6.83 12.53 -10.22
C ARG A 325 5.61 11.61 -10.21
N ALA A 326 4.87 11.53 -9.09
CA ALA A 326 3.84 10.51 -8.93
C ALA A 326 2.71 10.68 -9.96
N ASN A 327 2.43 11.92 -10.38
CA ASN A 327 1.49 12.27 -11.44
C ASN A 327 1.77 11.57 -12.78
N ARG A 328 3.04 11.22 -13.06
CA ARG A 328 3.43 10.50 -14.27
C ARG A 328 2.93 9.06 -14.28
N PHE A 329 2.71 8.48 -13.10
CA PHE A 329 2.09 7.17 -12.93
C PHE A 329 0.57 7.28 -12.80
N SER A 330 0.11 8.16 -11.93
CA SER A 330 -1.32 8.37 -11.69
C SER A 330 -1.54 9.72 -11.01
N GLU A 331 -2.51 10.48 -11.50
CA GLU A 331 -2.95 11.73 -10.85
C GLU A 331 -3.34 11.46 -9.39
N LYS A 332 -4.06 10.36 -9.15
CA LYS A 332 -4.47 9.91 -7.82
C LYS A 332 -3.28 9.63 -6.91
N ALA A 333 -2.23 8.99 -7.42
CA ALA A 333 -1.02 8.75 -6.64
C ALA A 333 -0.38 10.07 -6.16
N GLN A 334 -0.43 11.14 -6.98
CA GLN A 334 0.06 12.46 -6.59
C GLN A 334 -0.80 13.13 -5.53
N ARG A 335 -2.13 13.03 -5.63
CA ARG A 335 -3.06 13.59 -4.65
C ARG A 335 -2.94 12.87 -3.30
N TYR A 336 -2.78 11.56 -3.31
CA TYR A 336 -2.48 10.77 -2.11
C TYR A 336 -1.12 11.13 -1.51
N ALA A 337 -0.10 11.36 -2.35
CA ALA A 337 1.19 11.82 -1.87
C ALA A 337 1.07 13.18 -1.16
N ALA A 338 0.31 14.12 -1.74
CA ALA A 338 0.07 15.43 -1.16
C ALA A 338 -0.71 15.37 0.17
N HIS A 339 -1.66 14.43 0.31
CA HIS A 339 -2.35 14.18 1.57
C HIS A 339 -1.40 13.59 2.63
N THR A 340 -0.71 12.49 2.32
CA THR A 340 0.13 11.77 3.31
C THR A 340 1.39 12.55 3.71
N ILE A 341 1.99 13.34 2.81
CA ILE A 341 3.23 14.11 3.07
C ILE A 341 2.91 15.53 3.57
N GLY A 342 1.73 16.05 3.24
CA GLY A 342 1.33 17.43 3.46
C GLY A 342 1.71 18.37 2.32
N THR A 343 1.20 19.61 2.38
CA THR A 343 1.38 20.63 1.34
C THR A 343 2.85 20.88 1.00
N TYR A 344 3.17 21.01 -0.29
CA TYR A 344 4.51 21.38 -0.73
C TYR A 344 4.79 22.85 -0.42
N ARG A 345 5.87 23.11 0.32
CA ARG A 345 6.26 24.43 0.82
C ARG A 345 7.75 24.67 0.63
N ASP A 346 8.16 25.92 0.72
CA ASP A 346 9.55 26.32 0.53
C ASP A 346 10.51 25.57 1.44
N GLU A 347 10.17 25.26 2.69
CA GLU A 347 11.05 24.47 3.58
C GLU A 347 11.37 23.07 3.03
N PHE A 348 10.47 22.47 2.24
CA PHE A 348 10.61 21.12 1.70
C PHE A 348 11.29 21.10 0.33
N VAL A 349 11.37 22.23 -0.36
CA VAL A 349 12.03 22.31 -1.68
C VAL A 349 13.50 21.88 -1.57
N LYS A 350 13.96 21.03 -2.48
CA LYS A 350 15.36 20.62 -2.61
C LYS A 350 15.94 21.15 -3.91
N GLY A 351 17.11 21.79 -3.82
CA GLY A 351 17.88 22.21 -4.99
C GLY A 351 18.69 21.06 -5.59
N ARG A 352 18.00 20.06 -6.14
CA ARG A 352 18.61 18.81 -6.65
C ARG A 352 18.12 18.53 -8.06
N LEU A 353 19.03 18.11 -8.94
CA LEU A 353 18.77 17.92 -10.37
C LEU A 353 17.48 17.12 -10.66
N LEU A 354 17.34 15.92 -10.10
CA LEU A 354 16.18 15.07 -10.39
C LEU A 354 14.88 15.56 -9.74
N HIS A 355 14.94 16.35 -8.66
CA HIS A 355 13.73 17.00 -8.13
C HIS A 355 13.24 18.05 -9.14
N TYR A 356 14.16 18.81 -9.74
CA TYR A 356 13.84 19.82 -10.73
C TYR A 356 13.33 19.22 -12.03
N LEU A 357 14.03 18.23 -12.58
CA LEU A 357 13.69 17.64 -13.89
C LEU A 357 12.37 16.88 -13.84
N LEU A 358 12.11 16.13 -12.76
CA LEU A 358 10.96 15.24 -12.67
C LEU A 358 9.73 15.87 -11.99
N CYS A 359 9.87 17.03 -11.36
CA CYS A 359 8.74 17.91 -11.05
C CYS A 359 8.39 18.69 -12.34
N ASP A 360 7.49 18.14 -13.15
CA ASP A 360 7.00 18.79 -14.37
C ASP A 360 5.74 19.64 -14.15
N VAL A 361 5.01 19.35 -13.07
CA VAL A 361 3.89 20.15 -12.57
C VAL A 361 4.09 20.48 -11.09
N ALA A 362 3.52 21.60 -10.65
CA ALA A 362 3.38 21.85 -9.21
C ALA A 362 2.52 20.72 -8.60
N PRO A 363 2.84 20.24 -7.39
CA PRO A 363 2.06 19.17 -6.79
C PRO A 363 0.57 19.49 -6.69
N LEU A 364 -0.25 18.48 -6.94
CA LEU A 364 -1.70 18.59 -6.97
C LEU A 364 -2.28 18.69 -5.56
N ASP A 365 -3.54 19.12 -5.48
CA ASP A 365 -4.29 19.18 -4.23
C ASP A 365 -4.41 17.80 -3.58
N ALA A 366 -4.31 17.77 -2.25
CA ALA A 366 -4.42 16.58 -1.45
C ALA A 366 -5.80 15.90 -1.62
N GLU A 367 -5.79 14.57 -1.65
CA GLU A 367 -6.98 13.72 -1.60
C GLU A 367 -6.70 12.60 -0.60
N SER A 368 -7.59 12.42 0.38
CA SER A 368 -7.48 11.29 1.31
C SER A 368 -7.79 9.98 0.58
N PRO A 369 -6.98 8.92 0.76
CA PRO A 369 -7.27 7.62 0.16
C PRO A 369 -8.53 7.01 0.79
N PRO A 370 -9.54 6.58 0.00
CA PRO A 370 -10.67 5.86 0.55
C PRO A 370 -10.26 4.41 0.86
N SER A 371 -11.10 3.71 1.62
CA SER A 371 -11.02 2.25 1.76
C SER A 371 -10.89 1.55 0.41
N ARG A 372 -10.06 0.51 0.35
CA ARG A 372 -9.80 -0.25 -0.88
C ARG A 372 -9.47 -1.70 -0.61
N ILE A 373 -10.02 -2.56 -1.46
CA ILE A 373 -9.67 -3.97 -1.53
C ILE A 373 -8.71 -4.20 -2.70
N PHE A 374 -7.57 -4.78 -2.38
CA PHE A 374 -6.55 -5.24 -3.30
C PHE A 374 -6.65 -6.76 -3.36
N LYS A 375 -7.39 -7.28 -4.36
CA LYS A 375 -7.82 -8.70 -4.39
C LYS A 375 -6.70 -9.73 -4.14
N ASP A 376 -5.49 -9.43 -4.58
CA ASP A 376 -4.31 -10.30 -4.43
C ASP A 376 -3.25 -9.76 -3.46
N GLY A 377 -3.58 -8.73 -2.68
CA GLY A 377 -2.64 -8.11 -1.74
C GLY A 377 -3.17 -7.87 -0.32
N GLY A 378 -4.47 -7.57 -0.17
CA GLY A 378 -5.06 -7.27 1.13
C GLY A 378 -6.26 -6.32 1.04
N ALA A 379 -6.72 -5.84 2.19
CA ALA A 379 -7.78 -4.84 2.27
C ALA A 379 -7.40 -3.76 3.29
N TRP A 380 -7.69 -2.51 2.97
CA TRP A 380 -7.52 -1.37 3.85
C TRP A 380 -8.87 -0.71 4.02
N LEU A 381 -9.41 -0.79 5.23
CA LEU A 381 -10.69 -0.20 5.62
C LEU A 381 -10.38 1.02 6.49
N MET A 382 -10.82 2.19 6.06
CA MET A 382 -10.46 3.49 6.60
C MET A 382 -11.72 4.30 6.91
N GLU A 383 -11.67 5.05 8.01
CA GLU A 383 -12.66 6.05 8.32
C GLU A 383 -12.61 7.18 7.28
N ASP A 384 -13.77 7.75 6.94
CA ASP A 384 -13.86 8.79 5.92
C ASP A 384 -13.33 10.16 6.40
N ALA A 385 -13.04 10.30 7.70
CA ALA A 385 -12.51 11.50 8.30
C ALA A 385 -11.04 11.74 7.87
N ASP A 386 -10.76 12.92 7.35
CA ASP A 386 -9.39 13.41 7.12
C ASP A 386 -8.79 13.90 8.46
N SER A 387 -8.24 12.95 9.24
CA SER A 387 -7.72 13.20 10.58
C SER A 387 -6.61 12.20 10.93
N ASP A 388 -5.58 12.65 11.63
CA ASP A 388 -4.56 11.76 12.21
C ASP A 388 -5.15 10.82 13.28
N ARG A 389 -6.34 11.15 13.82
CA ARG A 389 -7.09 10.32 14.76
C ARG A 389 -8.01 9.31 14.11
N ALA A 390 -8.13 9.32 12.78
CA ALA A 390 -9.03 8.44 12.05
C ALA A 390 -8.73 6.95 12.31
N LEU A 391 -9.78 6.15 12.34
CA LEU A 391 -9.70 4.70 12.49
C LEU A 391 -9.33 4.03 11.16
N ALA A 392 -8.43 3.05 11.21
CA ALA A 392 -8.11 2.23 10.04
C ALA A 392 -7.68 0.81 10.44
N VAL A 393 -8.06 -0.17 9.62
CA VAL A 393 -7.56 -1.54 9.69
C VAL A 393 -7.05 -2.00 8.34
N ALA A 394 -5.88 -2.63 8.35
CA ALA A 394 -5.32 -3.30 7.20
C ALA A 394 -5.32 -4.82 7.43
N LEU A 395 -5.88 -5.58 6.48
CA LEU A 395 -5.81 -7.04 6.39
C LEU A 395 -4.78 -7.41 5.31
N TRP A 396 -3.71 -8.10 5.69
CA TRP A 396 -2.67 -8.52 4.77
C TRP A 396 -2.90 -9.95 4.27
N ASN A 397 -3.05 -10.11 2.96
CA ASN A 397 -3.19 -11.42 2.34
C ASN A 397 -2.67 -11.37 0.90
N LEU A 398 -1.38 -11.66 0.72
CA LEU A 398 -0.74 -11.69 -0.59
C LEU A 398 -1.05 -13.01 -1.30
N ASN A 399 -1.61 -12.93 -2.52
CA ASN A 399 -1.73 -14.07 -3.44
C ASN A 399 -0.65 -14.02 -4.52
N MET A 400 0.60 -14.07 -4.09
CA MET A 400 1.74 -14.14 -4.98
C MET A 400 2.92 -14.81 -4.30
N HIS A 401 3.87 -15.29 -5.10
CA HIS A 401 5.04 -15.96 -4.56
C HIS A 401 5.78 -15.09 -3.53
N PRO A 402 6.15 -15.65 -2.37
CA PRO A 402 6.85 -14.89 -1.34
C PRO A 402 8.16 -14.28 -1.82
N VAL A 403 8.43 -13.07 -1.35
CA VAL A 403 9.71 -12.37 -1.56
C VAL A 403 10.55 -12.42 -0.30
N SER A 404 11.84 -12.11 -0.40
CA SER A 404 12.80 -12.27 0.71
C SER A 404 12.52 -11.41 1.95
N HIS A 405 11.66 -10.40 1.84
CA HIS A 405 11.30 -9.47 2.92
C HIS A 405 9.86 -9.66 3.42
N ALA A 406 9.11 -10.60 2.85
CA ALA A 406 7.79 -10.96 3.36
C ALA A 406 7.95 -11.72 4.69
N HIS A 407 6.99 -11.59 5.59
CA HIS A 407 6.89 -12.40 6.83
C HIS A 407 5.73 -13.39 6.72
N LYS A 408 5.52 -14.21 7.75
CA LYS A 408 4.37 -15.12 7.85
C LYS A 408 3.12 -14.37 8.33
N ASP A 409 2.74 -13.35 7.55
CA ASP A 409 1.66 -12.40 7.88
C ASP A 409 0.33 -12.76 7.19
N VAL A 410 0.14 -14.01 6.75
CA VAL A 410 -1.07 -14.39 6.02
C VAL A 410 -2.29 -14.24 6.93
N ASN A 411 -3.29 -13.46 6.49
CA ASN A 411 -4.45 -13.04 7.28
C ASN A 411 -4.10 -12.18 8.51
N ALA A 412 -2.89 -11.62 8.59
CA ALA A 412 -2.55 -10.71 9.67
C ALA A 412 -3.30 -9.38 9.54
N ILE A 413 -3.65 -8.79 10.69
CA ILE A 413 -4.20 -7.42 10.75
C ILE A 413 -3.21 -6.43 11.37
N HIS A 414 -3.39 -5.15 11.02
CA HIS A 414 -2.82 -4.02 11.75
C HIS A 414 -3.91 -2.96 11.91
N ILE A 415 -4.09 -2.45 13.13
CA ILE A 415 -5.12 -1.44 13.45
C ILE A 415 -4.45 -0.15 13.92
N ALA A 416 -4.89 0.97 13.37
CA ALA A 416 -4.59 2.33 13.80
C ALA A 416 -5.88 3.04 14.25
N ALA A 417 -5.80 3.80 15.34
CA ALA A 417 -6.89 4.66 15.80
C ALA A 417 -6.34 5.75 16.71
N TYR A 418 -6.98 6.91 16.71
CA TYR A 418 -6.68 8.01 17.64
C TYR A 418 -5.18 8.43 17.66
N GLY A 419 -4.51 8.32 16.52
CA GLY A 419 -3.10 8.69 16.37
C GLY A 419 -2.09 7.63 16.86
N GLU A 420 -2.53 6.41 17.18
CA GLU A 420 -1.66 5.34 17.66
C GLU A 420 -1.78 4.04 16.86
N HIS A 421 -0.74 3.21 16.93
CA HIS A 421 -0.84 1.80 16.54
C HIS A 421 -1.55 1.04 17.66
N ILE A 422 -2.76 0.54 17.40
CA ILE A 422 -3.55 -0.22 18.37
C ILE A 422 -3.10 -1.69 18.37
N PHE A 423 -3.11 -2.31 17.19
CA PHE A 423 -2.59 -3.66 16.95
C PHE A 423 -1.52 -3.58 15.88
N ARG A 424 -0.36 -4.15 16.18
CA ARG A 424 0.74 -4.27 15.21
C ARG A 424 1.39 -5.64 15.30
N ASN A 425 1.87 -6.12 14.15
CA ASN A 425 2.73 -7.29 14.09
C ASN A 425 4.12 -6.97 14.66
N SER A 426 4.99 -7.97 14.73
CA SER A 426 6.34 -7.86 15.29
C SER A 426 7.17 -6.73 14.68
N GLY A 427 6.97 -6.36 13.42
CA GLY A 427 7.68 -5.24 12.79
C GLY A 427 9.08 -5.61 12.31
N TYR A 428 10.05 -4.71 12.40
CA TYR A 428 11.39 -4.97 11.85
C TYR A 428 12.50 -4.23 12.59
N ASP A 429 13.56 -4.97 12.90
CA ASP A 429 14.74 -4.48 13.63
C ASP A 429 16.03 -4.47 12.76
N GLY A 430 15.84 -4.66 11.45
CA GLY A 430 16.96 -4.84 10.53
C GLY A 430 17.30 -6.31 10.33
N TRP A 431 17.96 -6.58 9.20
CA TRP A 431 18.33 -7.93 8.80
C TRP A 431 19.18 -8.62 9.88
N ALA A 432 18.74 -9.80 10.30
CA ALA A 432 19.43 -10.64 11.29
C ALA A 432 19.69 -9.98 12.67
N ASN A 433 18.96 -8.91 13.01
CA ASN A 433 19.00 -8.28 14.33
C ASN A 433 17.77 -8.65 15.17
N GLY A 434 17.85 -8.40 16.47
CA GLY A 434 16.80 -8.72 17.43
C GLY A 434 16.46 -10.20 17.42
N GLU A 435 15.19 -10.54 17.64
CA GLU A 435 14.71 -11.92 17.48
C GLU A 435 14.32 -12.20 16.03
N TRP A 436 15.31 -12.27 15.14
CA TRP A 436 15.07 -12.40 13.69
C TRP A 436 14.18 -13.58 13.29
N LYS A 437 14.36 -14.74 13.95
CA LYS A 437 13.51 -15.92 13.70
C LYS A 437 12.05 -15.62 14.04
N TRP A 438 11.80 -15.01 15.19
CA TRP A 438 10.47 -14.60 15.63
C TRP A 438 9.85 -13.64 14.62
N ILE A 439 10.55 -12.54 14.31
CA ILE A 439 10.08 -11.51 13.38
C ILE A 439 9.75 -12.09 12.00
N HIS A 440 10.70 -12.79 11.38
CA HIS A 440 10.62 -13.07 9.95
C HIS A 440 10.03 -14.45 9.61
N ASN A 441 10.09 -15.42 10.54
CA ASN A 441 9.82 -16.83 10.28
C ASN A 441 8.78 -17.45 11.21
N THR A 442 8.09 -16.69 12.07
CA THR A 442 7.08 -17.20 13.00
C THR A 442 5.77 -16.42 12.83
N ALA A 443 4.69 -17.11 12.46
CA ALA A 443 3.37 -16.51 12.25
C ALA A 443 2.78 -15.99 13.57
N GLU A 444 3.05 -16.65 14.70
CA GLU A 444 2.64 -16.18 16.04
C GLU A 444 3.20 -14.78 16.37
N SER A 445 4.21 -14.28 15.64
CA SER A 445 4.71 -12.91 15.79
C SER A 445 3.77 -11.84 15.21
N SER A 446 2.68 -12.26 14.58
CA SER A 446 1.70 -11.41 13.91
C SER A 446 0.29 -11.68 14.42
N ASN A 447 -0.64 -10.79 14.11
CA ASN A 447 -2.04 -10.92 14.50
C ASN A 447 -2.76 -11.98 13.64
N VAL A 448 -2.55 -13.28 13.85
CA VAL A 448 -2.98 -14.37 12.94
C VAL A 448 -3.85 -15.42 13.64
N VAL A 449 -4.23 -16.47 12.91
CA VAL A 449 -4.78 -17.72 13.45
C VAL A 449 -3.80 -18.87 13.21
N LEU A 450 -3.68 -19.75 14.20
CA LEU A 450 -2.98 -21.03 14.13
C LEU A 450 -3.95 -22.18 14.43
N ILE A 451 -3.60 -23.40 14.02
CA ILE A 451 -4.33 -24.62 14.37
C ILE A 451 -3.36 -25.51 15.14
N ASN A 452 -3.71 -25.93 16.36
CA ASN A 452 -2.84 -26.66 17.30
C ASN A 452 -1.50 -25.96 17.58
N GLY A 453 -1.47 -24.63 17.54
CA GLY A 453 -0.25 -23.84 17.66
C GLY A 453 0.77 -24.08 16.53
N VAL A 454 0.37 -24.72 15.43
CA VAL A 454 1.25 -25.00 14.30
C VAL A 454 1.47 -23.74 13.48
N ASP A 455 2.75 -23.41 13.28
CA ASP A 455 3.19 -22.25 12.52
C ASP A 455 2.80 -22.35 11.04
N HIS A 456 2.63 -21.20 10.38
CA HIS A 456 2.38 -21.18 8.94
C HIS A 456 3.59 -21.74 8.20
N VAL A 457 3.37 -22.50 7.14
CA VAL A 457 4.45 -23.05 6.28
C VAL A 457 4.74 -22.18 5.06
N ASP A 458 3.84 -21.24 4.76
CA ASP A 458 3.95 -20.31 3.64
C ASP A 458 3.72 -18.86 4.09
N LYS A 459 4.22 -17.91 3.30
CA LYS A 459 3.99 -16.47 3.42
C LYS A 459 2.99 -15.97 2.38
N GLN A 460 2.53 -16.85 1.50
CA GLN A 460 1.50 -16.61 0.50
C GLN A 460 0.14 -17.13 0.98
N GLY A 461 -0.88 -16.27 0.93
CA GLY A 461 -2.28 -16.64 1.08
C GLY A 461 -2.98 -16.79 -0.28
N ALA A 462 -4.32 -16.82 -0.26
CA ALA A 462 -5.13 -16.87 -1.49
C ALA A 462 -5.73 -15.52 -1.89
N GLY A 463 -5.39 -14.44 -1.18
CA GLY A 463 -5.89 -13.09 -1.40
C GLY A 463 -7.17 -12.80 -0.63
N ILE A 464 -7.82 -11.70 -1.03
CA ILE A 464 -9.17 -11.35 -0.58
C ILE A 464 -10.19 -12.06 -1.48
N THR A 465 -10.99 -12.94 -0.87
CA THR A 465 -11.97 -13.76 -1.58
C THR A 465 -13.33 -13.07 -1.71
N GLU A 466 -13.61 -12.11 -0.84
CA GLU A 466 -14.90 -11.43 -0.74
C GLU A 466 -14.73 -10.08 -0.02
N GLY A 467 -15.54 -9.07 -0.36
CA GLY A 467 -15.60 -7.82 0.42
C GLY A 467 -16.20 -6.65 -0.34
N PHE A 468 -16.56 -5.61 0.41
CA PHE A 468 -17.04 -4.33 -0.10
C PHE A 468 -16.63 -3.18 0.81
N VAL A 469 -16.53 -1.97 0.23
CA VAL A 469 -16.06 -0.74 0.88
C VAL A 469 -16.92 0.46 0.44
N GLY A 470 -16.78 1.61 1.10
CA GLY A 470 -17.51 2.84 0.78
C GLY A 470 -18.92 2.88 1.37
N CYS A 471 -19.09 2.33 2.58
CA CYS A 471 -20.33 2.34 3.35
C CYS A 471 -20.03 2.32 4.86
N ASP A 472 -21.06 2.53 5.69
CA ASP A 472 -20.91 2.61 7.16
C ASP A 472 -20.37 1.33 7.82
N ILE A 473 -20.63 0.17 7.20
CA ILE A 473 -20.02 -1.10 7.57
C ILE A 473 -19.26 -1.59 6.36
N GLU A 474 -17.94 -1.70 6.49
CA GLU A 474 -17.07 -2.23 5.44
C GLU A 474 -16.57 -3.61 5.82
N TYR A 475 -16.25 -4.41 4.81
CA TYR A 475 -16.00 -5.83 5.00
C TYR A 475 -14.97 -6.36 4.01
N ALA A 476 -14.04 -7.20 4.48
CA ALA A 476 -13.15 -7.99 3.65
C ALA A 476 -12.89 -9.38 4.25
N SER A 477 -12.76 -10.39 3.38
CA SER A 477 -12.48 -11.79 3.71
C SER A 477 -11.15 -12.24 3.11
N GLY A 478 -10.16 -12.54 3.96
CA GLY A 478 -8.87 -13.08 3.54
C GLY A 478 -8.82 -14.60 3.71
N SER A 479 -8.30 -15.32 2.71
CA SER A 479 -8.14 -16.78 2.78
C SER A 479 -6.68 -17.17 3.01
N SER A 480 -6.44 -18.05 3.98
CA SER A 480 -5.10 -18.54 4.31
C SER A 480 -4.43 -19.32 3.17
N GLY A 481 -5.21 -19.76 2.17
CA GLY A 481 -4.71 -20.60 1.08
C GLY A 481 -4.03 -21.86 1.63
N LYS A 482 -2.72 -21.97 1.37
CA LYS A 482 -1.88 -23.10 1.81
C LYS A 482 -0.94 -22.73 2.97
N ALA A 483 -1.09 -21.56 3.57
CA ALA A 483 -0.22 -21.11 4.64
C ALA A 483 -0.33 -22.00 5.89
N LEU A 484 -1.52 -22.50 6.20
CA LEU A 484 -1.74 -23.48 7.28
C LEU A 484 -1.59 -24.90 6.72
N PRO A 485 -0.70 -25.74 7.29
CA PRO A 485 -0.50 -27.11 6.80
C PRO A 485 -1.57 -28.11 7.26
N ASN A 486 -2.37 -27.74 8.26
CA ASN A 486 -3.29 -28.62 9.00
C ASN A 486 -4.75 -28.12 9.01
N GLY A 487 -5.12 -27.31 8.02
CA GLY A 487 -6.48 -26.83 7.82
C GLY A 487 -6.57 -25.58 6.95
N HIS A 488 -7.74 -24.96 6.96
CA HIS A 488 -8.03 -23.73 6.24
C HIS A 488 -8.60 -22.67 7.20
N HIS A 489 -8.31 -21.41 6.90
CA HIS A 489 -8.78 -20.27 7.68
C HIS A 489 -9.25 -19.15 6.74
N GLN A 490 -10.46 -18.65 6.99
CA GLN A 490 -10.97 -17.39 6.46
C GLN A 490 -11.05 -16.38 7.59
N ARG A 491 -10.38 -15.23 7.41
CA ARG A 491 -10.53 -14.08 8.29
C ARG A 491 -11.45 -13.06 7.67
N ASN A 492 -12.54 -12.79 8.34
CA ASN A 492 -13.48 -11.74 8.00
C ASN A 492 -13.21 -10.54 8.90
N VAL A 493 -12.76 -9.44 8.31
CA VAL A 493 -12.61 -8.16 9.02
C VAL A 493 -13.81 -7.29 8.66
N VAL A 494 -14.58 -6.90 9.67
CA VAL A 494 -15.67 -5.94 9.53
C VAL A 494 -15.28 -4.67 10.26
N PHE A 495 -15.32 -3.54 9.58
CA PHE A 495 -15.13 -2.22 10.16
C PHE A 495 -16.47 -1.51 10.25
N VAL A 496 -16.91 -1.23 11.48
CA VAL A 496 -18.09 -0.40 11.74
C VAL A 496 -17.60 1.02 11.97
N LYS A 497 -17.87 1.91 11.00
CA LYS A 497 -17.40 3.30 11.03
C LYS A 497 -18.06 4.08 12.17
N PRO A 498 -17.37 5.08 12.75
CA PRO A 498 -18.02 6.04 13.63
C PRO A 498 -19.22 6.70 12.94
N ARG A 499 -20.37 6.73 13.61
CA ARG A 499 -21.61 7.34 13.09
C ARG A 499 -22.58 7.62 14.23
N ASP A 500 -23.52 8.54 14.01
CA ASP A 500 -24.56 8.90 14.97
C ASP A 500 -24.00 9.34 16.35
N GLY A 501 -22.79 9.93 16.35
CA GLY A 501 -22.08 10.31 17.57
C GLY A 501 -21.53 9.14 18.39
N LYS A 502 -21.49 7.93 17.83
CA LYS A 502 -20.93 6.72 18.46
C LYS A 502 -19.58 6.35 17.84
N SER A 503 -18.66 5.88 18.69
CA SER A 503 -17.32 5.43 18.31
C SER A 503 -17.37 4.23 17.35
N GLY A 504 -16.44 4.20 16.40
CA GLY A 504 -16.25 3.05 15.50
C GLY A 504 -15.45 1.93 16.16
N TYR A 505 -15.53 0.73 15.60
CA TYR A 505 -14.86 -0.46 16.12
C TYR A 505 -14.67 -1.53 15.04
N PHE A 506 -13.89 -2.56 15.36
CA PHE A 506 -13.55 -3.64 14.44
C PHE A 506 -14.05 -4.98 14.96
N ILE A 507 -14.50 -5.83 14.05
CA ILE A 507 -14.93 -7.20 14.35
C ILE A 507 -14.05 -8.14 13.52
N LEU A 508 -13.53 -9.16 14.18
CA LEU A 508 -12.91 -10.31 13.54
C LEU A 508 -13.86 -11.49 13.64
N ILE A 509 -14.17 -12.08 12.50
CA ILE A 509 -14.91 -13.35 12.43
C ILE A 509 -14.00 -14.35 11.74
N ASP A 510 -13.39 -15.22 12.54
CA ASP A 510 -12.47 -16.25 12.06
C ASP A 510 -13.26 -17.55 11.84
N GLU A 511 -13.27 -18.01 10.59
CA GLU A 511 -13.85 -19.29 10.17
C GLU A 511 -12.71 -20.26 9.89
N VAL A 512 -12.66 -21.34 10.68
CA VAL A 512 -11.59 -22.33 10.60
C VAL A 512 -12.18 -23.69 10.32
N HIS A 513 -11.50 -24.42 9.44
CA HIS A 513 -11.75 -25.84 9.19
C HIS A 513 -10.42 -26.59 9.34
N ALA A 514 -10.22 -27.20 10.50
CA ALA A 514 -9.08 -28.04 10.80
C ALA A 514 -9.20 -29.41 10.12
N THR A 515 -8.07 -30.03 9.78
CA THR A 515 -8.06 -31.40 9.23
C THR A 515 -8.41 -32.46 10.28
N ASP A 516 -8.26 -32.13 11.57
CA ASP A 516 -8.56 -32.98 12.71
C ASP A 516 -9.69 -32.33 13.54
N ALA A 517 -10.78 -33.07 13.78
CA ALA A 517 -11.93 -32.61 14.55
C ALA A 517 -11.62 -32.35 16.04
N SER A 518 -10.51 -32.90 16.54
CA SER A 518 -10.03 -32.65 17.92
C SER A 518 -9.04 -31.48 18.01
N ALA A 519 -8.83 -30.76 16.91
CA ALA A 519 -7.90 -29.64 16.89
C ALA A 519 -8.40 -28.47 17.76
N SER A 520 -7.44 -27.65 18.15
CA SER A 520 -7.67 -26.36 18.76
C SER A 520 -7.31 -25.26 17.77
N VAL A 521 -8.05 -24.16 17.83
CA VAL A 521 -7.78 -22.96 17.05
C VAL A 521 -7.22 -21.90 17.97
N ASN A 522 -6.12 -21.27 17.59
CA ASN A 522 -5.47 -20.23 18.38
C ASN A 522 -5.56 -18.89 17.66
N VAL A 523 -6.31 -17.96 18.25
CA VAL A 523 -6.40 -16.57 17.77
C VAL A 523 -5.32 -15.76 18.51
N VAL A 524 -4.38 -15.22 17.74
CA VAL A 524 -3.23 -14.48 18.25
C VAL A 524 -3.42 -12.99 17.97
N LEU A 525 -3.48 -12.17 19.03
CA LEU A 525 -3.70 -10.74 18.91
C LEU A 525 -2.66 -9.96 19.73
N HIS A 526 -1.98 -9.03 19.06
CA HIS A 526 -0.84 -8.26 19.52
C HIS A 526 -1.18 -6.76 19.67
N PRO A 527 -1.85 -6.36 20.77
CA PRO A 527 -1.90 -4.96 21.17
C PRO A 527 -0.49 -4.36 21.22
N ASN A 528 -0.36 -3.09 20.91
CA ASN A 528 0.93 -2.40 20.99
C ASN A 528 1.22 -1.97 22.44
N SER A 529 1.49 -2.94 23.32
CA SER A 529 1.71 -2.71 24.75
C SER A 529 2.75 -3.67 25.32
N ALA A 530 3.64 -3.18 26.19
CA ALA A 530 4.55 -4.01 27.00
C ALA A 530 3.92 -4.43 28.34
N SER A 531 2.86 -3.74 28.77
CA SER A 531 2.15 -4.04 30.00
C SER A 531 1.16 -5.19 29.86
N ASP A 532 0.91 -5.89 30.97
CA ASP A 532 -0.19 -6.85 31.05
C ASP A 532 -1.55 -6.13 30.91
N PRO A 533 -2.56 -6.78 30.31
CA PRO A 533 -3.89 -6.20 30.24
C PRO A 533 -4.50 -6.07 31.63
N VAL A 534 -5.41 -5.12 31.77
CA VAL A 534 -6.46 -5.21 32.79
C VAL A 534 -7.44 -6.30 32.35
N VAL A 535 -7.51 -7.38 33.12
CA VAL A 535 -8.50 -8.44 32.93
C VAL A 535 -9.81 -7.98 33.56
N VAL A 536 -10.73 -7.47 32.74
CA VAL A 536 -12.05 -7.01 33.20
C VAL A 536 -12.96 -8.21 33.48
N ALA A 537 -12.89 -9.23 32.62
CA ALA A 537 -13.57 -10.50 32.80
C ALA A 537 -12.74 -11.64 32.18
N GLU A 538 -12.40 -12.65 32.98
CA GLU A 538 -11.58 -13.78 32.51
C GLU A 538 -12.22 -14.46 31.29
N LYS A 539 -11.39 -14.82 30.31
CA LYS A 539 -11.81 -15.45 29.04
C LYS A 539 -12.85 -14.62 28.26
N GLN A 540 -12.95 -13.32 28.52
CA GLN A 540 -13.97 -12.49 27.89
C GLN A 540 -13.46 -11.09 27.53
N THR A 541 -12.99 -10.31 28.49
CA THR A 541 -12.70 -8.89 28.28
C THR A 541 -11.34 -8.51 28.84
N TYR A 542 -10.50 -7.99 27.95
CA TYR A 542 -9.13 -7.59 28.24
C TYR A 542 -8.88 -6.19 27.69
N GLN A 543 -8.37 -5.30 28.53
CA GLN A 543 -8.11 -3.91 28.18
C GLN A 543 -6.61 -3.61 28.28
N TRP A 544 -6.05 -3.00 27.22
CA TRP A 544 -4.66 -2.58 27.18
C TRP A 544 -4.55 -1.06 27.11
N ASN A 545 -3.55 -0.54 27.82
CA ASN A 545 -2.98 0.77 27.51
C ASN A 545 -2.08 0.61 26.29
N ILE A 546 -2.28 1.46 25.29
CA ILE A 546 -1.41 1.50 24.11
C ILE A 546 -0.13 2.25 24.48
N GLU A 547 0.99 1.64 24.14
CA GLU A 547 2.33 2.12 24.44
C GLU A 547 3.14 2.27 23.14
N GLY A 548 4.38 2.75 23.25
CA GLY A 548 5.24 2.99 22.11
C GLY A 548 5.86 4.38 22.18
N CYS A 549 6.00 5.01 21.02
CA CYS A 549 6.55 6.36 20.94
C CYS A 549 5.54 7.47 21.28
N ASN A 550 4.32 7.13 21.73
CA ASN A 550 3.25 8.07 22.10
C ASN A 550 3.08 9.17 21.03
N TYR A 551 2.71 8.75 19.81
CA TYR A 551 2.60 9.65 18.66
C TYR A 551 1.47 10.68 18.83
N SER A 552 0.40 10.27 19.50
CA SER A 552 -0.81 11.05 19.69
C SER A 552 -0.70 12.08 20.83
N GLY A 553 0.28 11.91 21.73
CA GLY A 553 0.48 12.76 22.90
C GLY A 553 -0.59 12.61 23.99
N HIS A 554 -1.51 11.63 23.87
CA HIS A 554 -2.56 11.37 24.85
C HIS A 554 -2.76 9.86 25.07
N PRO A 555 -3.36 9.45 26.21
CA PRO A 555 -3.62 8.04 26.45
C PRO A 555 -4.63 7.46 25.46
N VAL A 556 -4.25 6.37 24.81
CA VAL A 556 -5.14 5.56 23.97
C VAL A 556 -5.18 4.15 24.54
N GLN A 557 -6.36 3.53 24.51
CA GLN A 557 -6.59 2.19 25.02
C GLN A 557 -7.27 1.32 23.98
N SER A 558 -7.20 0.01 24.18
CA SER A 558 -7.95 -0.95 23.40
C SER A 558 -8.60 -1.98 24.29
N THR A 559 -9.88 -2.23 24.07
CA THR A 559 -10.61 -3.35 24.66
C THR A 559 -10.77 -4.45 23.62
N VAL A 560 -10.38 -5.67 23.98
CA VAL A 560 -10.68 -6.90 23.22
C VAL A 560 -11.76 -7.66 23.94
N PHE A 561 -12.87 -7.92 23.26
CA PHE A 561 -13.98 -8.71 23.77
C PHE A 561 -14.12 -10.01 22.97
N GLN A 562 -14.07 -11.15 23.66
CA GLN A 562 -14.26 -12.47 23.08
C GLN A 562 -15.75 -12.84 23.07
N GLY A 563 -16.41 -12.55 21.94
CA GLY A 563 -17.81 -12.85 21.68
C GLY A 563 -18.07 -14.34 21.72
N THR A 564 -17.25 -15.11 21.00
CA THR A 564 -17.21 -16.57 21.18
C THR A 564 -16.41 -16.90 22.44
N PRO A 565 -16.90 -17.78 23.34
CA PRO A 565 -16.17 -18.16 24.54
C PRO A 565 -14.95 -19.04 24.20
N PRO A 566 -13.71 -18.62 24.53
CA PRO A 566 -12.54 -19.48 24.41
C PRO A 566 -12.50 -20.51 25.55
N GLU A 567 -11.86 -21.65 25.27
CA GLU A 567 -11.53 -22.65 26.30
C GLU A 567 -10.48 -22.10 27.27
N SER A 568 -9.46 -21.41 26.73
CA SER A 568 -8.40 -20.78 27.51
C SER A 568 -7.94 -19.48 26.85
N VAL A 569 -7.40 -18.59 27.67
CA VAL A 569 -6.69 -17.40 27.21
C VAL A 569 -5.39 -17.29 27.99
N GLU A 570 -4.29 -17.14 27.26
CA GLU A 570 -2.98 -16.90 27.81
C GLU A 570 -2.50 -15.50 27.40
N ILE A 571 -1.83 -14.80 28.32
CA ILE A 571 -1.09 -13.58 28.00
C ILE A 571 0.37 -13.98 27.82
N LYS A 572 0.81 -14.04 26.57
CA LYS A 572 2.18 -14.40 26.18
C LYS A 572 3.02 -13.15 25.94
N VAL A 573 4.32 -13.36 25.76
CA VAL A 573 5.32 -12.30 25.53
C VAL A 573 5.99 -12.53 24.18
N GLY A 574 6.06 -11.49 23.35
CA GLY A 574 6.65 -11.57 22.01
C GLY A 574 7.45 -10.32 21.67
N TYR A 575 8.54 -10.48 20.90
CA TYR A 575 9.39 -9.36 20.51
C TYR A 575 8.71 -8.46 19.47
N LYS A 576 8.72 -7.15 19.70
CA LYS A 576 8.29 -6.11 18.75
C LYS A 576 9.52 -5.29 18.31
N GLY A 577 9.97 -5.52 17.08
CA GLY A 577 11.10 -4.85 16.46
C GLY A 577 10.79 -3.43 15.97
N SER A 578 11.75 -2.53 16.17
CA SER A 578 11.73 -1.16 15.66
C SER A 578 13.15 -0.61 15.58
N TYR A 579 13.35 0.48 14.83
CA TYR A 579 14.61 1.24 14.83
C TYR A 579 14.70 2.28 15.95
N SER A 580 13.61 2.49 16.68
CA SER A 580 13.51 3.47 17.75
C SER A 580 13.20 2.76 19.06
N ASN A 581 14.01 3.02 20.09
CA ASN A 581 13.91 2.37 21.41
C ASN A 581 12.50 2.44 22.01
N CYS A 582 11.78 3.56 21.84
CA CYS A 582 10.41 3.72 22.36
C CYS A 582 9.39 2.73 21.77
N SER A 583 9.68 2.11 20.62
CA SER A 583 8.80 1.10 19.99
C SER A 583 9.49 -0.26 19.81
N GLN A 584 10.65 -0.45 20.42
CA GLN A 584 11.39 -1.72 20.42
C GLN A 584 11.31 -2.34 21.82
N PHE A 585 10.47 -3.36 22.00
CA PHE A 585 10.22 -3.96 23.30
C PHE A 585 9.60 -5.36 23.18
N TYR A 586 9.57 -6.09 24.30
CA TYR A 586 8.79 -7.32 24.43
C TYR A 586 7.36 -6.97 24.80
N GLY A 587 6.43 -7.16 23.87
CA GLY A 587 5.02 -6.85 24.06
C GLY A 587 4.25 -8.02 24.67
N LYS A 588 3.19 -7.71 25.41
CA LYS A 588 2.19 -8.70 25.82
C LYS A 588 1.16 -8.88 24.72
N TYR A 589 0.79 -10.13 24.47
CA TYR A 589 -0.20 -10.46 23.46
C TYR A 589 -1.15 -11.55 23.95
N LEU A 590 -2.37 -11.50 23.43
CA LEU A 590 -3.43 -12.43 23.76
C LEU A 590 -3.33 -13.66 22.84
N TYR A 591 -3.32 -14.83 23.45
CA TYR A 591 -3.36 -16.13 22.79
C TYR A 591 -4.61 -16.86 23.28
N ALA A 592 -5.71 -16.75 22.55
CA ALA A 592 -6.99 -17.38 22.90
C ALA A 592 -7.15 -18.70 22.14
N THR A 593 -7.52 -19.76 22.87
CA THR A 593 -7.68 -21.11 22.33
C THR A 593 -9.15 -21.50 22.31
N TYR A 594 -9.62 -22.00 21.18
CA TYR A 594 -10.98 -22.41 20.92
C TYR A 594 -11.02 -23.88 20.47
N PRO A 595 -12.01 -24.65 20.92
CA PRO A 595 -12.22 -26.00 20.39
C PRO A 595 -12.81 -25.93 18.97
N THR A 596 -12.53 -26.93 18.15
CA THR A 596 -13.34 -27.23 16.97
C THR A 596 -14.53 -28.12 17.33
N ASP A 597 -15.55 -28.14 16.48
CA ASP A 597 -16.64 -29.10 16.55
C ASP A 597 -16.24 -30.49 16.01
N GLU A 598 -17.20 -31.42 15.99
CA GLU A 598 -17.01 -32.79 15.50
C GLU A 598 -16.62 -32.87 14.02
N GLN A 599 -16.79 -31.78 13.26
CA GLN A 599 -16.40 -31.65 11.86
C GLN A 599 -15.08 -30.87 11.69
N GLY A 600 -14.42 -30.49 12.78
CA GLY A 600 -13.20 -29.69 12.75
C GLY A 600 -13.45 -28.21 12.45
N GLN A 601 -14.67 -27.71 12.61
CA GLN A 601 -15.03 -26.33 12.33
C GLN A 601 -15.01 -25.47 13.60
N ALA A 602 -14.68 -24.18 13.44
CA ALA A 602 -14.84 -23.17 14.48
C ALA A 602 -15.21 -21.82 13.84
N GLY A 603 -16.28 -21.21 14.35
CA GLY A 603 -16.64 -19.81 14.07
C GLY A 603 -16.35 -18.97 15.31
N ILE A 604 -15.43 -18.00 15.19
CA ILE A 604 -14.91 -17.24 16.33
C ILE A 604 -15.14 -15.75 16.11
N VAL A 605 -15.83 -15.10 17.06
CA VAL A 605 -16.07 -13.66 17.07
C VAL A 605 -15.20 -12.98 18.13
N SER A 606 -14.37 -12.03 17.70
CA SER A 606 -13.67 -11.07 18.57
C SER A 606 -14.02 -9.64 18.17
N VAL A 607 -14.33 -8.79 19.15
CA VAL A 607 -14.48 -7.35 18.95
C VAL A 607 -13.25 -6.63 19.48
N ILE A 608 -12.72 -5.72 18.66
CA ILE A 608 -11.64 -4.81 19.02
C ILE A 608 -12.20 -3.40 19.03
N PHE A 609 -12.22 -2.80 20.22
CA PHE A 609 -12.77 -1.47 20.45
C PHE A 609 -11.63 -0.54 20.92
N PRO A 610 -11.04 0.26 20.03
CA PRO A 610 -10.13 1.32 20.45
C PRO A 610 -10.93 2.42 21.17
N HIS A 611 -10.35 3.03 22.19
CA HIS A 611 -10.98 4.14 22.91
C HIS A 611 -9.97 5.10 23.54
N ASP A 612 -10.45 6.31 23.83
CA ASP A 612 -9.79 7.34 24.62
C ASP A 612 -10.84 8.05 25.50
N ASP A 613 -10.47 9.13 26.18
CA ASP A 613 -11.38 9.88 27.07
C ASP A 613 -12.59 10.50 26.35
N ALA A 614 -12.48 10.77 25.04
CA ALA A 614 -13.54 11.36 24.23
C ALA A 614 -14.41 10.31 23.51
N HIS A 615 -13.89 9.09 23.35
CA HIS A 615 -14.53 8.02 22.59
C HIS A 615 -14.69 6.76 23.46
N PRO A 616 -15.66 6.73 24.41
CA PRO A 616 -15.79 5.64 25.36
C PRO A 616 -16.13 4.30 24.69
N VAL A 617 -15.74 3.21 25.34
CA VAL A 617 -16.09 1.84 24.94
C VAL A 617 -17.58 1.56 25.16
N ALA A 618 -18.21 0.85 24.24
CA ALA A 618 -19.59 0.38 24.38
C ALA A 618 -19.71 -0.71 25.47
N GLY A 619 -20.88 -0.83 26.09
CA GLY A 619 -21.18 -1.96 26.97
C GLY A 619 -21.31 -3.24 26.15
N MET A 620 -20.52 -4.27 26.44
CA MET A 620 -20.51 -5.50 25.64
C MET A 620 -20.98 -6.71 26.44
N THR A 621 -21.94 -7.46 25.90
CA THR A 621 -22.46 -8.69 26.51
C THR A 621 -22.36 -9.85 25.53
N ARG A 622 -21.87 -11.00 26.01
CA ARG A 622 -21.77 -12.22 25.20
C ARG A 622 -23.17 -12.73 24.86
N VAL A 623 -23.35 -13.12 23.59
CA VAL A 623 -24.54 -13.83 23.13
C VAL A 623 -24.15 -15.27 22.84
N SER A 624 -24.89 -16.21 23.43
CA SER A 624 -24.71 -17.65 23.21
C SER A 624 -26.07 -18.25 22.87
N LEU A 625 -26.18 -18.75 21.65
CA LEU A 625 -27.31 -19.48 21.11
C LEU A 625 -26.84 -20.91 20.80
N PRO A 626 -27.74 -21.90 20.62
CA PRO A 626 -27.33 -23.25 20.29
C PRO A 626 -26.56 -23.31 18.96
N GLU A 627 -26.96 -22.52 17.97
CA GLU A 627 -26.44 -22.54 16.60
C GLU A 627 -25.45 -21.38 16.29
N ALA A 628 -25.31 -20.42 17.22
CA ALA A 628 -24.50 -19.22 17.00
C ALA A 628 -23.93 -18.61 18.29
N SER A 629 -22.82 -17.88 18.17
CA SER A 629 -22.24 -17.11 19.27
C SER A 629 -21.78 -15.73 18.81
N GLY A 630 -21.64 -14.80 19.76
CA GLY A 630 -21.15 -13.46 19.45
C GLY A 630 -21.39 -12.46 20.58
N VAL A 631 -21.80 -11.25 20.23
CA VAL A 631 -21.84 -10.11 21.16
C VAL A 631 -22.96 -9.13 20.82
N ALA A 632 -23.56 -8.57 21.87
CA ALA A 632 -24.40 -7.39 21.82
C ALA A 632 -23.62 -6.19 22.40
N LEU A 633 -23.59 -5.06 21.69
CA LEU A 633 -22.90 -3.83 22.05
C LEU A 633 -23.91 -2.71 22.29
N ASP A 634 -24.03 -2.28 23.55
CA ASP A 634 -24.83 -1.14 23.97
C ASP A 634 -24.01 0.15 23.88
N HIS A 635 -24.35 0.99 22.92
CA HIS A 635 -23.70 2.29 22.71
C HIS A 635 -24.41 3.42 23.50
N GLY A 636 -25.41 3.10 24.31
CA GLY A 636 -26.30 4.06 24.97
C GLY A 636 -27.32 4.68 24.00
N ASP A 637 -28.25 5.47 24.55
CA ASP A 637 -29.31 6.16 23.79
C ASP A 637 -30.18 5.23 22.93
N GLY A 638 -30.31 3.97 23.34
CA GLY A 638 -31.08 2.95 22.62
C GLY A 638 -30.41 2.45 21.34
N VAL A 639 -29.11 2.71 21.13
CA VAL A 639 -28.33 2.17 20.00
C VAL A 639 -27.67 0.86 20.42
N MET A 640 -28.07 -0.23 19.76
CA MET A 640 -27.58 -1.58 20.01
C MET A 640 -27.06 -2.21 18.73
N ASP A 641 -25.81 -2.64 18.74
CA ASP A 641 -25.25 -3.48 17.67
C ASP A 641 -25.22 -4.93 18.13
N THR A 642 -25.56 -5.87 17.26
CA THR A 642 -25.43 -7.31 17.52
C THR A 642 -24.59 -7.95 16.44
N VAL A 643 -23.62 -8.75 16.86
CA VAL A 643 -22.71 -9.51 16.00
C VAL A 643 -22.87 -10.98 16.36
N LEU A 644 -23.13 -11.83 15.37
CA LEU A 644 -23.22 -13.27 15.55
C LEU A 644 -22.47 -13.99 14.43
N SER A 645 -21.83 -15.10 14.78
CA SER A 645 -21.29 -16.07 13.83
C SER A 645 -21.91 -17.43 14.11
N ALA A 646 -22.29 -18.11 13.03
CA ALA A 646 -22.75 -19.49 13.04
C ALA A 646 -21.68 -20.36 12.38
N SER A 647 -21.52 -21.60 12.84
CA SER A 647 -20.63 -22.58 12.18
C SER A 647 -21.27 -23.19 10.94
N GLN A 648 -22.60 -23.15 10.84
CA GLN A 648 -23.38 -23.76 9.76
C GLN A 648 -24.49 -22.81 9.27
N LEU A 649 -25.03 -23.08 8.06
CA LEU A 649 -26.18 -22.37 7.51
C LEU A 649 -27.46 -22.92 8.14
N GLU A 650 -27.67 -22.59 9.41
CA GLU A 650 -28.90 -22.88 10.12
C GLU A 650 -29.64 -21.58 10.45
N GLU A 651 -30.96 -21.67 10.62
CA GLU A 651 -31.77 -20.53 11.00
C GLU A 651 -31.52 -20.18 12.47
N VAL A 652 -31.04 -18.96 12.70
CA VAL A 652 -30.78 -18.43 14.04
C VAL A 652 -31.83 -17.37 14.36
N THR A 653 -32.45 -17.47 15.54
CA THR A 653 -33.43 -16.47 16.03
C THR A 653 -32.98 -15.85 17.35
N ARG A 654 -32.99 -14.52 17.42
CA ARG A 654 -32.76 -13.74 18.64
C ARG A 654 -33.69 -12.54 18.70
N GLU A 655 -34.46 -12.45 19.78
CA GLU A 655 -35.29 -11.28 20.09
C GLU A 655 -36.22 -10.87 18.90
N GLY A 656 -36.72 -11.88 18.16
CA GLY A 656 -37.56 -11.69 16.98
C GLY A 656 -36.81 -11.55 15.65
N VAL A 657 -35.53 -11.17 15.67
CA VAL A 657 -34.67 -11.16 14.48
C VAL A 657 -34.28 -12.59 14.12
N CYS A 658 -34.47 -12.95 12.85
CA CYS A 658 -34.22 -14.28 12.30
C CYS A 658 -33.32 -14.19 11.08
N PHE A 659 -32.26 -14.99 11.01
CA PHE A 659 -31.34 -15.00 9.87
C PHE A 659 -30.80 -16.40 9.59
N GLU A 660 -30.33 -16.62 8.36
CA GLU A 660 -29.60 -17.82 7.94
C GLU A 660 -28.36 -17.36 7.16
N GLY A 661 -27.17 -17.55 7.75
CA GLY A 661 -25.90 -17.08 7.21
C GLY A 661 -24.72 -17.34 8.16
N MET A 662 -23.50 -17.32 7.62
CA MET A 662 -22.27 -17.61 8.39
C MET A 662 -21.96 -16.54 9.46
N ALA A 663 -22.31 -15.30 9.16
CA ALA A 663 -22.11 -14.17 10.07
C ALA A 663 -23.16 -13.09 9.83
N THR A 664 -23.56 -12.40 10.90
CA THR A 664 -24.41 -11.22 10.81
C THR A 664 -23.95 -10.12 11.76
N VAL A 665 -24.13 -8.87 11.31
CA VAL A 665 -24.02 -7.67 12.13
C VAL A 665 -25.27 -6.85 11.91
N TYR A 666 -26.01 -6.47 12.95
CA TYR A 666 -27.16 -5.58 12.79
C TYR A 666 -27.24 -4.53 13.87
N ARG A 667 -27.72 -3.34 13.50
CA ARG A 667 -27.94 -2.20 14.39
C ARG A 667 -29.42 -1.96 14.58
N GLN A 668 -29.83 -1.86 15.84
CA GLN A 668 -31.14 -1.37 16.24
C GLN A 668 -31.02 -0.01 16.94
N VAL A 669 -31.94 0.89 16.64
CA VAL A 669 -32.07 2.19 17.31
C VAL A 669 -33.47 2.27 17.89
N ALA A 670 -33.56 2.42 19.22
CA ALA A 670 -34.83 2.35 19.97
C ALA A 670 -35.67 1.11 19.59
N GLY A 671 -35.00 -0.05 19.41
CA GLY A 671 -35.62 -1.32 19.05
C GLY A 671 -35.97 -1.50 17.55
N SER A 672 -35.79 -0.48 16.71
CA SER A 672 -36.06 -0.56 15.27
C SER A 672 -34.78 -0.84 14.48
N LEU A 673 -34.84 -1.75 13.50
CA LEU A 673 -33.70 -2.05 12.63
C LEU A 673 -33.31 -0.83 11.78
N GLN A 674 -32.04 -0.42 11.90
CA GLN A 674 -31.43 0.61 11.07
C GLN A 674 -30.57 -0.01 9.97
N THR A 675 -29.63 -0.90 10.34
CA THR A 675 -28.71 -1.52 9.40
C THR A 675 -28.54 -3.00 9.66
N TYR A 676 -28.25 -3.77 8.62
CA TYR A 676 -27.79 -5.15 8.76
C TYR A 676 -26.74 -5.49 7.71
N PHE A 677 -25.83 -6.37 8.09
CA PHE A 677 -24.90 -7.09 7.25
C PHE A 677 -25.12 -8.57 7.52
N ILE A 678 -25.17 -9.36 6.46
CA ILE A 678 -25.07 -10.81 6.54
C ILE A 678 -24.02 -11.29 5.55
N ARG A 679 -23.27 -12.30 5.94
CA ARG A 679 -22.29 -12.95 5.09
C ARG A 679 -22.79 -14.32 4.68
N LYS A 680 -22.70 -14.63 3.37
CA LYS A 680 -23.11 -15.91 2.78
C LYS A 680 -24.46 -16.37 3.32
N GLY A 681 -25.41 -15.44 3.37
CA GLY A 681 -26.74 -15.69 3.91
C GLY A 681 -27.78 -15.89 2.82
N THR A 682 -28.84 -16.58 3.18
CA THR A 682 -30.03 -16.82 2.34
C THR A 682 -31.25 -16.10 2.92
N LYS A 683 -31.19 -15.65 4.18
CA LYS A 683 -32.33 -15.03 4.87
C LYS A 683 -31.89 -14.01 5.92
N PHE A 684 -32.62 -12.90 5.98
CA PHE A 684 -32.65 -12.00 7.12
C PHE A 684 -34.07 -11.44 7.29
N ASN A 685 -34.58 -11.43 8.52
CA ASN A 685 -35.89 -10.93 8.89
C ASN A 685 -35.78 -10.22 10.25
N ASP A 686 -36.24 -8.97 10.32
CA ASP A 686 -36.18 -8.16 11.53
C ASP A 686 -37.25 -8.48 12.58
N GLY A 687 -38.21 -9.35 12.25
CA GLY A 687 -39.29 -9.76 13.16
C GLY A 687 -40.39 -8.71 13.34
N ALA A 688 -40.31 -7.58 12.65
CA ALA A 688 -41.32 -6.52 12.73
C ALA A 688 -42.58 -6.89 11.93
N SER A 689 -43.72 -6.27 12.27
CA SER A 689 -44.96 -6.43 11.51
C SER A 689 -44.83 -5.90 10.08
N GLU A 690 -44.09 -4.79 9.91
CA GLU A 690 -43.63 -4.32 8.61
C GLU A 690 -42.23 -4.90 8.36
N ARG A 691 -42.18 -6.12 7.81
CA ARG A 691 -40.95 -6.88 7.60
C ARG A 691 -39.88 -6.08 6.85
N ARG A 692 -38.65 -6.11 7.38
CA ARG A 692 -37.42 -5.68 6.68
C ARG A 692 -36.46 -6.84 6.57
N GLY A 693 -35.70 -6.88 5.47
CA GLY A 693 -34.66 -7.88 5.23
C GLY A 693 -34.73 -8.48 3.83
N PHE A 694 -34.34 -9.74 3.69
CA PHE A 694 -34.36 -10.44 2.42
C PHE A 694 -34.53 -11.97 2.55
N GLU A 695 -34.85 -12.60 1.43
CA GLU A 695 -34.69 -14.03 1.17
C GLU A 695 -33.95 -14.19 -0.17
N SER A 696 -33.16 -15.25 -0.32
CA SER A 696 -32.41 -15.55 -1.53
C SER A 696 -32.39 -17.06 -1.79
N ASP A 697 -32.41 -17.45 -3.06
CA ASP A 697 -32.30 -18.87 -3.47
C ASP A 697 -30.86 -19.41 -3.44
N ALA A 698 -29.88 -18.53 -3.23
CA ALA A 698 -28.47 -18.86 -3.05
C ALA A 698 -27.80 -17.91 -2.05
N GLU A 699 -26.62 -18.30 -1.56
CA GLU A 699 -25.82 -17.49 -0.63
C GLU A 699 -25.48 -16.11 -1.23
N VAL A 700 -25.73 -15.06 -0.45
CA VAL A 700 -25.30 -13.69 -0.75
C VAL A 700 -24.68 -13.05 0.49
N SER A 701 -23.69 -12.18 0.28
CA SER A 701 -23.24 -11.28 1.34
C SER A 701 -23.85 -9.91 1.09
N LEU A 702 -24.73 -9.49 2.00
CA LEU A 702 -25.57 -8.32 1.82
C LEU A 702 -25.43 -7.39 3.02
N PHE A 703 -25.05 -6.14 2.76
CA PHE A 703 -25.18 -5.03 3.69
C PHE A 703 -26.31 -4.10 3.23
N MET A 704 -27.14 -3.66 4.16
CA MET A 704 -28.15 -2.62 3.98
C MET A 704 -28.10 -1.63 5.15
N ASN A 705 -28.13 -0.34 4.83
CA ASN A 705 -28.45 0.76 5.72
C ASN A 705 -29.74 1.42 5.21
N ASP A 706 -30.84 1.19 5.92
CA ASP A 706 -32.20 1.50 5.46
C ASP A 706 -32.46 0.95 4.04
N LYS A 707 -32.42 1.83 3.03
CA LYS A 707 -32.72 1.52 1.63
C LYS A 707 -31.50 1.40 0.75
N LEU A 708 -30.30 1.73 1.24
CA LEU A 708 -29.06 1.69 0.47
C LEU A 708 -28.20 0.55 0.95
N GLY A 709 -27.53 -0.13 0.03
CA GLY A 709 -26.73 -1.29 0.41
C GLY A 709 -25.77 -1.76 -0.66
N ARG A 710 -25.11 -2.86 -0.35
CA ARG A 710 -24.18 -3.57 -1.22
C ARG A 710 -24.38 -5.06 -1.09
N ILE A 711 -24.34 -5.74 -2.23
CA ILE A 711 -24.50 -7.19 -2.30
C ILE A 711 -23.33 -7.81 -3.06
N ILE A 712 -22.87 -8.96 -2.61
CA ILE A 712 -22.02 -9.87 -3.35
C ILE A 712 -22.83 -11.13 -3.62
N SER A 713 -22.92 -11.52 -4.88
CA SER A 713 -23.72 -12.66 -5.30
C SER A 713 -22.94 -13.54 -6.28
N ALA A 714 -23.23 -14.84 -6.26
CA ALA A 714 -22.82 -15.79 -7.31
C ALA A 714 -23.84 -15.85 -8.47
N GLY A 715 -24.88 -15.01 -8.45
CA GLY A 715 -26.07 -15.13 -9.29
C GLY A 715 -27.22 -15.72 -8.48
N ALA A 716 -28.15 -14.89 -8.02
CA ALA A 716 -29.25 -15.30 -7.14
C ALA A 716 -30.54 -14.52 -7.42
N ASN A 717 -31.69 -15.14 -7.18
CA ASN A 717 -32.96 -14.43 -7.07
C ASN A 717 -33.10 -13.96 -5.62
N VAL A 718 -33.20 -12.65 -5.45
CA VAL A 718 -33.23 -12.01 -4.13
C VAL A 718 -34.56 -11.30 -3.96
N LYS A 719 -35.30 -11.72 -2.95
CA LYS A 719 -36.56 -11.13 -2.50
C LYS A 719 -36.27 -10.14 -1.37
N PHE A 720 -36.43 -8.85 -1.64
CA PHE A 720 -36.25 -7.77 -0.67
C PHE A 720 -37.57 -7.41 0.01
N PHE A 721 -37.54 -7.28 1.33
CA PHE A 721 -38.69 -6.86 2.14
C PHE A 721 -38.50 -5.42 2.60
N CYS A 722 -39.45 -4.55 2.23
CA CYS A 722 -39.50 -3.16 2.67
C CYS A 722 -40.90 -2.59 2.46
N SER A 723 -41.45 -1.94 3.49
CA SER A 723 -42.76 -1.30 3.45
C SER A 723 -42.83 -0.23 2.34
N GLY A 724 -43.83 -0.35 1.45
CA GLY A 724 -44.05 0.61 0.36
C GLY A 724 -43.05 0.52 -0.80
N ILE A 725 -42.25 -0.54 -0.88
CA ILE A 725 -41.29 -0.76 -1.97
C ILE A 725 -41.98 -0.79 -3.34
N THR A 726 -41.38 -0.11 -4.32
CA THR A 726 -41.87 -0.01 -5.70
C THR A 726 -40.84 -0.35 -6.76
N ALA A 727 -39.54 -0.26 -6.44
CA ALA A 727 -38.48 -0.73 -7.31
C ALA A 727 -37.25 -1.13 -6.49
N VAL A 728 -36.42 -1.98 -7.09
CA VAL A 728 -35.05 -2.24 -6.64
C VAL A 728 -34.13 -1.74 -7.74
N ASN A 729 -33.22 -0.84 -7.42
CA ASN A 729 -32.17 -0.42 -8.32
C ASN A 729 -30.88 -1.20 -8.01
N ILE A 730 -30.25 -1.73 -9.06
CA ILE A 730 -28.94 -2.37 -9.01
C ILE A 730 -27.98 -1.49 -9.82
N ASP A 731 -26.90 -1.05 -9.21
CA ASP A 731 -25.89 -0.18 -9.85
C ASP A 731 -26.51 1.09 -10.46
N GLY A 732 -27.43 1.69 -9.72
CA GLY A 732 -28.15 2.91 -10.11
C GLY A 732 -29.28 2.71 -11.13
N ASN A 733 -29.50 1.49 -11.62
CA ASN A 733 -30.50 1.19 -12.66
C ASN A 733 -31.65 0.33 -12.11
N PRO A 734 -32.92 0.60 -12.48
CA PRO A 734 -34.04 -0.26 -12.10
C PRO A 734 -33.85 -1.70 -12.59
N ALA A 735 -33.91 -2.66 -11.66
CA ALA A 735 -33.80 -4.08 -11.98
C ALA A 735 -35.15 -4.66 -12.42
N PRO A 736 -35.18 -5.55 -13.44
CA PRO A 736 -36.39 -6.27 -13.82
C PRO A 736 -36.90 -7.14 -12.67
N LEU A 737 -38.20 -7.04 -12.38
CA LEU A 737 -38.84 -7.86 -11.36
C LEU A 737 -39.04 -9.29 -11.85
N THR A 738 -38.62 -10.26 -11.05
CA THR A 738 -38.94 -11.69 -11.23
C THR A 738 -40.15 -12.11 -10.39
N GLY A 739 -40.47 -11.35 -9.35
CA GLY A 739 -41.63 -11.55 -8.49
C GLY A 739 -42.02 -10.28 -7.74
N SER A 740 -43.25 -10.20 -7.25
CA SER A 740 -43.71 -9.10 -6.39
C SER A 740 -44.88 -9.51 -5.49
N GLY A 741 -45.03 -8.81 -4.37
CA GLY A 741 -46.17 -8.95 -3.48
C GLY A 741 -46.29 -7.79 -2.51
N ALA A 742 -47.22 -7.88 -1.55
CA ALA A 742 -47.39 -6.84 -0.55
C ALA A 742 -46.12 -6.72 0.33
N GLY A 743 -45.44 -5.57 0.24
CA GLY A 743 -44.25 -5.27 1.04
C GLY A 743 -42.95 -5.94 0.58
N TRP A 744 -42.92 -6.56 -0.61
CA TRP A 744 -41.70 -7.16 -1.14
C TRP A 744 -41.62 -7.15 -2.67
N LEU A 745 -40.39 -7.13 -3.19
CA LEU A 745 -40.06 -7.31 -4.60
C LEU A 745 -38.93 -8.34 -4.73
N GLU A 746 -38.97 -9.11 -5.81
CA GLU A 746 -37.92 -10.07 -6.13
C GLU A 746 -37.27 -9.72 -7.45
N VAL A 747 -35.94 -9.77 -7.48
CA VAL A 747 -35.10 -9.46 -8.64
C VAL A 747 -33.96 -10.46 -8.76
N HIS A 748 -33.47 -10.67 -9.97
CA HIS A 748 -32.23 -11.40 -10.16
C HIS A 748 -31.02 -10.47 -9.96
N VAL A 749 -30.13 -10.84 -9.04
CA VAL A 749 -28.83 -10.19 -8.85
C VAL A 749 -27.78 -11.05 -9.53
N ALA A 750 -27.07 -10.48 -10.49
CA ALA A 750 -26.03 -11.17 -11.25
C ALA A 750 -24.83 -11.52 -10.35
N SER A 751 -23.93 -12.37 -10.87
CA SER A 751 -22.67 -12.64 -10.19
C SER A 751 -21.78 -11.40 -10.18
N GLY A 752 -21.28 -11.04 -8.99
CA GLY A 752 -20.42 -9.87 -8.81
C GLY A 752 -20.70 -9.14 -7.51
N SER A 753 -20.14 -7.93 -7.39
CA SER A 753 -20.46 -6.98 -6.33
C SER A 753 -21.27 -5.83 -6.91
N HIS A 754 -22.38 -5.52 -6.28
CA HIS A 754 -23.36 -4.54 -6.76
C HIS A 754 -23.79 -3.59 -5.66
N THR A 755 -24.12 -2.36 -6.03
CA THR A 755 -24.85 -1.43 -5.15
C THR A 755 -26.35 -1.70 -5.27
N ILE A 756 -27.06 -1.62 -4.14
CA ILE A 756 -28.50 -1.86 -4.03
C ILE A 756 -29.17 -0.61 -3.50
N GLN A 757 -30.28 -0.23 -4.12
CA GLN A 757 -31.18 0.81 -3.62
C GLN A 757 -32.63 0.34 -3.69
N LEU A 758 -33.33 0.37 -2.55
CA LEU A 758 -34.77 0.12 -2.46
C LEU A 758 -35.52 1.44 -2.64
N VAL A 759 -36.36 1.53 -3.67
CA VAL A 759 -37.20 2.70 -3.91
C VAL A 759 -38.56 2.46 -3.27
N VAL A 760 -39.00 3.37 -2.42
CA VAL A 760 -40.32 3.31 -1.74
C VAL A 760 -41.18 4.49 -2.14
N ARG A 761 -42.51 4.33 -2.15
CA ARG A 761 -43.42 5.47 -2.29
C ARG A 761 -43.25 6.43 -1.12
N SER A 762 -43.05 7.71 -1.41
CA SER A 762 -43.24 8.78 -0.43
C SER A 762 -44.67 8.71 0.09
N ARG A 763 -44.83 8.55 1.41
CA ARG A 763 -46.14 8.62 2.07
C ARG A 763 -46.72 10.02 1.96
#